data_AF-A0A1G3KKZ7-F1
#
_entry.id   AF-A0A1G3KKZ7-F1
#
_cell.length_a   1.000
_cell.length_b   1.000
_cell.length_c   1.000
_cell.angle_alpha   90.00
_cell.angle_beta   90.00
_cell.angle_gamma   90.00
#
_symmetry.space_group_name_H-M   'P 1'
#
loop_
_entity.id
_entity.type
_entity.pdbx_description
1 polymer ?
#
loop_
_entity_poly.entity_id
_entity_poly.type
_entity_poly.pdbx_seq_one_letter_code
_entity_poly.pdbx_strand_id
1 'polypeptide(L)'
;MNKLQNSNNYWIPYGKEVVIRHHKISLGLIYVGTDLKSINNNLIEPALINPKLVTNYIDIEKIRNSYASWDSYNNIRPAARKIYIEWLSSNRDDSKAPIGCLFLYFYGLERRLLHDIKDAENCDMKEVKIIIKEVERLLKVYSTNRIFREKVIDFLNIVKIKFELYKHQENTSLDVNSIEFKYKLSKMIENKLPIDNNIAIKLGKKFTENHFYTDFTFEKKEFKLLFELRFNKAFKSGFILKCRNSCLDLIYKPASSSFSDYINFIIPDFYDVNLDNSNIYEIIKIFDDCFNDIRQFSNYNPTIYYSPSYLNNNVNYDIAKYSLLPKEIIRLVSIPSLKSIIDWLDTYITENYKIINFNEILDVLLLNNGKSLNQQNISYITTLLSKLDYGFEPDVRFSSNKVDYNTEIVLFKLMDDSPNAPTQEYIATTLILHLAVLVGIADGQYVEAEHNTILSHLESIFGLSTQEKQRLEMFVRWLSISDLKLNGIKKRLESLNQEQKMSISKFLVSVACADGIIHPKEVEVLKKIYKLLELDPESIYSNIHNNQTIINNEPKTIIAGETSLNYKIPKKTDKIDENTLNQHIINSKIKESLEVRAILSQIFVETDTEPVKVKQIQKNRFNMEGLDNDHSLLLEKIICKEVWEHSEFESVCKEIGLMPDGAIESINEIFYNKYDENLIENDDNIQINKEILKELVNE
;
A
#
# COMPACT_ATOMS: atom_id res chain seq x y z
N MET A 1 50.29 38.94 0.30
CA MET A 1 50.40 37.50 0.62
C MET A 1 50.96 37.36 2.03
N ASN A 2 50.09 37.13 3.03
CA ASN A 2 50.54 36.85 4.40
C ASN A 2 51.25 35.49 4.40
N LYS A 3 52.51 35.44 4.84
CA LYS A 3 53.17 34.17 5.17
C LYS A 3 52.30 33.45 6.20
N LEU A 4 51.68 32.33 5.81
CA LEU A 4 51.03 31.43 6.74
C LEU A 4 52.06 31.04 7.82
N GLN A 5 51.78 31.38 9.09
CA GLN A 5 52.62 30.93 10.20
C GLN A 5 52.67 29.40 10.19
N ASN A 6 53.86 28.82 10.40
CA ASN A 6 54.00 27.37 10.50
C ASN A 6 53.36 26.90 11.82
N SER A 7 52.13 26.39 11.74
CA SER A 7 51.34 25.97 12.90
C SER A 7 51.97 24.79 13.66
N ASN A 8 52.87 24.03 13.03
CA ASN A 8 53.64 22.96 13.68
C ASN A 8 54.47 23.45 14.86
N ASN A 9 54.88 24.72 14.89
CA ASN A 9 55.62 25.29 16.03
C ASN A 9 54.76 25.44 17.29
N TYR A 10 53.43 25.42 17.14
CA TYR A 10 52.47 25.58 18.22
C TYR A 10 51.84 24.25 18.63
N TRP A 11 51.91 23.24 17.76
CA TRP A 11 51.28 21.94 17.97
C TRP A 11 52.12 21.06 18.90
N ILE A 12 51.49 20.52 19.93
CA ILE A 12 52.07 19.52 20.83
C ILE A 12 51.52 18.15 20.41
N PRO A 13 52.32 17.26 19.79
CA PRO A 13 51.85 15.96 19.33
C PRO A 13 51.43 15.02 20.47
N TYR A 14 50.74 13.94 20.13
CA TYR A 14 50.34 12.91 21.10
C TYR A 14 51.55 12.36 21.88
N GLY A 15 51.39 12.23 23.20
CA GLY A 15 52.43 11.71 24.10
C GLY A 15 53.61 12.66 24.34
N LYS A 16 53.57 13.89 23.82
CA LYS A 16 54.51 14.95 24.21
C LYS A 16 53.95 15.75 25.36
N GLU A 17 54.76 15.92 26.38
CA GLU A 17 54.38 16.63 27.59
C GLU A 17 54.63 18.14 27.45
N VAL A 18 53.75 18.94 28.03
CA VAL A 18 53.94 20.38 28.18
C VAL A 18 53.48 20.83 29.55
N VAL A 19 54.18 21.80 30.14
CA VAL A 19 53.79 22.42 31.42
C VAL A 19 53.16 23.77 31.11
N ILE A 20 51.90 23.93 31.52
CA ILE A 20 51.17 25.18 31.39
C ILE A 20 50.86 25.67 32.81
N ARG A 21 51.55 26.75 33.21
CA ARG A 21 51.54 27.25 34.59
C ARG A 21 52.05 26.19 35.57
N HIS A 22 51.19 25.63 36.42
CA HIS A 22 51.54 24.60 37.41
C HIS A 22 50.96 23.22 37.06
N HIS A 23 50.42 23.08 35.85
CA HIS A 23 49.72 21.88 35.41
C HIS A 23 50.53 21.18 34.32
N LYS A 24 50.82 19.89 34.54
CA LYS A 24 51.48 19.02 33.58
C LYS A 24 50.43 18.40 32.66
N ILE A 25 50.55 18.59 31.36
CA ILE A 25 49.67 17.97 30.36
C ILE A 25 50.50 16.94 29.60
N SER A 26 50.19 15.66 29.79
CA SER A 26 51.03 14.56 29.30
C SER A 26 50.59 13.97 27.95
N LEU A 27 49.31 14.13 27.59
CA LEU A 27 48.74 13.49 26.40
C LEU A 27 48.97 14.27 25.10
N GLY A 28 49.29 15.56 25.17
CA GLY A 28 49.42 16.43 23.99
C GLY A 28 48.11 16.61 23.22
N LEU A 29 48.22 16.68 21.90
CA LEU A 29 47.14 16.97 20.93
C LEU A 29 46.52 18.36 21.08
N ILE A 30 47.34 19.37 21.38
CA ILE A 30 46.90 20.73 21.68
C ILE A 30 47.79 21.77 21.02
N TYR A 31 47.25 22.96 20.79
CA TYR A 31 48.03 24.12 20.37
C TYR A 31 48.39 24.99 21.56
N VAL A 32 49.67 25.35 21.71
CA VAL A 32 50.18 26.21 22.79
C VAL A 32 51.04 27.33 22.22
N GLY A 33 50.79 28.57 22.64
CA GLY A 33 51.56 29.74 22.22
C GLY A 33 50.77 31.04 22.33
N THR A 34 51.23 32.12 21.69
CA THR A 34 50.66 33.46 21.92
C THR A 34 49.95 34.09 20.73
N ASP A 35 50.24 33.62 19.52
CA ASP A 35 50.02 34.40 18.30
C ASP A 35 49.71 33.54 17.07
N LEU A 36 49.31 32.27 17.25
CA LEU A 36 48.78 31.46 16.16
C LEU A 36 47.46 32.08 15.67
N LYS A 37 47.43 32.44 14.39
CA LYS A 37 46.23 33.01 13.75
C LYS A 37 45.20 31.95 13.40
N SER A 38 43.92 32.29 13.54
CA SER A 38 42.77 31.58 12.98
C SER A 38 42.92 31.44 11.46
N ILE A 39 42.27 30.45 10.87
CA ILE A 39 42.41 30.12 9.45
C ILE A 39 41.89 31.25 8.56
N ASN A 40 40.66 31.73 8.77
CA ASN A 40 40.01 32.65 7.83
C ASN A 40 39.84 34.10 8.34
N ASN A 41 39.84 34.35 9.65
CA ASN A 41 39.53 35.69 10.20
C ASN A 41 40.73 36.50 10.71
N ASN A 42 41.98 36.01 10.56
CA ASN A 42 43.20 36.61 11.14
C ASN A 42 43.14 36.92 12.65
N LEU A 43 42.15 36.41 13.39
CA LEU A 43 42.04 36.50 14.85
C LEU A 43 42.98 35.49 15.51
N ILE A 44 43.06 35.48 16.85
CA ILE A 44 43.76 34.43 17.58
C ILE A 44 42.99 33.12 17.41
N GLU A 45 43.69 32.03 17.10
CA GLU A 45 43.11 30.69 16.94
C GLU A 45 42.30 30.29 18.20
N PRO A 46 41.01 29.95 18.05
CA PRO A 46 40.15 29.48 19.14
C PRO A 46 40.76 28.40 20.04
N ALA A 47 41.46 27.44 19.45
CA ALA A 47 42.09 26.32 20.16
C ALA A 47 43.44 26.66 20.81
N LEU A 48 44.01 27.86 20.57
CA LEU A 48 45.35 28.21 21.04
C LEU A 48 45.35 28.48 22.54
N ILE A 49 46.05 27.62 23.29
CA ILE A 49 46.27 27.81 24.71
C ILE A 49 47.40 28.82 24.90
N ASN A 50 47.03 30.02 25.34
CA ASN A 50 48.00 31.05 25.70
C ASN A 50 48.44 30.90 27.16
N PRO A 51 49.70 30.50 27.43
CA PRO A 51 50.18 30.28 28.80
C PRO A 51 50.27 31.58 29.62
N LYS A 52 50.33 32.75 28.95
CA LYS A 52 50.43 34.06 29.62
C LYS A 52 49.08 34.53 30.20
N LEU A 53 47.95 34.00 29.74
CA LEU A 53 46.62 34.45 30.21
C LEU A 53 46.30 33.94 31.61
N VAL A 54 45.68 34.80 32.43
CA VAL A 54 45.33 34.53 33.83
C VAL A 54 44.33 33.38 33.97
N THR A 55 44.57 32.55 34.99
CA THR A 55 43.70 31.48 35.49
C THR A 55 43.45 31.69 36.98
N ASN A 56 42.21 31.54 37.47
CA ASN A 56 41.89 31.66 38.90
C ASN A 56 40.71 30.73 39.29
N TYR A 57 40.35 30.69 40.57
CA TYR A 57 39.23 29.90 41.09
C TYR A 57 37.93 30.71 41.30
N ILE A 58 37.92 31.98 40.88
CA ILE A 58 36.78 32.89 41.11
C ILE A 58 35.61 32.45 40.23
N ASP A 59 34.43 32.24 40.81
CA ASP A 59 33.22 31.76 40.13
C ASP A 59 33.34 30.36 39.48
N ILE A 60 34.29 29.52 39.92
CA ILE A 60 34.58 28.23 39.25
C ILE A 60 33.35 27.30 39.23
N GLU A 61 32.58 27.22 40.31
CA GLU A 61 31.35 26.41 40.39
C GLU A 61 30.26 26.89 39.43
N LYS A 62 30.15 28.21 39.25
CA LYS A 62 29.21 28.80 38.28
C LYS A 62 29.57 28.42 36.84
N ILE A 63 30.87 28.35 36.54
CA ILE A 63 31.35 27.91 35.23
C ILE A 63 31.21 26.39 35.07
N ARG A 64 31.46 25.59 36.12
CA ARG A 64 31.28 24.13 36.08
C ARG A 64 29.83 23.74 35.76
N ASN A 65 28.87 24.48 36.30
CA ASN A 65 27.44 24.27 36.06
C ASN A 65 26.90 24.96 34.80
N SER A 66 27.77 25.59 33.99
CA SER A 66 27.35 26.28 32.76
C SER A 66 27.24 25.31 31.59
N TYR A 67 26.15 25.42 30.83
CA TYR A 67 25.94 24.70 29.58
C TYR A 67 26.52 25.43 28.35
N ALA A 68 27.22 26.55 28.52
CA ALA A 68 27.73 27.34 27.41
C ALA A 68 28.88 26.63 26.68
N SER A 69 28.79 26.55 25.36
CA SER A 69 29.95 26.31 24.51
C SER A 69 30.90 27.51 24.60
N TRP A 70 32.20 27.25 24.49
CA TRP A 70 33.23 28.28 24.54
C TRP A 70 33.76 28.55 23.14
N ASP A 71 33.73 29.81 22.72
CA ASP A 71 34.09 30.17 21.34
C ASP A 71 35.60 30.25 21.11
N SER A 72 36.39 30.59 22.14
CA SER A 72 37.85 30.70 22.05
C SER A 72 38.50 30.70 23.44
N TYR A 73 39.62 29.97 23.59
CA TYR A 73 40.42 30.00 24.82
C TYR A 73 40.86 31.41 25.23
N ASN A 74 41.13 32.27 24.24
CA ASN A 74 41.58 33.63 24.50
C ASN A 74 40.48 34.49 25.15
N ASN A 75 39.21 34.23 24.85
CA ASN A 75 38.10 35.09 25.24
C ASN A 75 37.32 34.58 26.46
N ILE A 76 37.52 33.33 26.87
CA ILE A 76 36.85 32.77 28.05
C ILE A 76 37.40 33.35 29.36
N ARG A 77 36.58 33.28 30.42
CA ARG A 77 36.94 33.79 31.75
C ARG A 77 38.15 33.02 32.35
N PRO A 78 38.95 33.65 33.23
CA PRO A 78 40.07 32.99 33.91
C PRO A 78 39.73 31.66 34.60
N ALA A 79 38.54 31.54 35.20
CA ALA A 79 38.08 30.29 35.81
C ALA A 79 37.77 29.19 34.78
N ALA A 80 37.20 29.56 33.63
CA ALA A 80 37.00 28.62 32.52
C ALA A 80 38.35 28.10 31.99
N ARG A 81 39.36 28.98 31.83
CA ARG A 81 40.72 28.57 31.46
C ARG A 81 41.32 27.60 32.48
N LYS A 82 41.10 27.85 33.78
CA LYS A 82 41.56 26.98 34.86
C LYS A 82 40.94 25.58 34.76
N ILE A 83 39.62 25.49 34.63
CA ILE A 83 38.89 24.22 34.46
C ILE A 83 39.40 23.48 33.21
N TYR A 84 39.58 24.19 32.09
CA TYR A 84 40.06 23.59 30.86
C TYR A 84 41.46 22.98 31.01
N ILE A 85 42.39 23.72 31.62
CA ILE A 85 43.76 23.21 31.84
C ILE A 85 43.74 22.01 32.81
N GLU A 86 42.94 22.05 33.87
CA GLU A 86 42.78 20.91 34.79
C GLU A 86 42.24 19.68 34.07
N TRP A 87 41.21 19.86 33.23
CA TRP A 87 40.64 18.79 32.43
C TRP A 87 41.66 18.23 31.42
N LEU A 88 42.46 19.08 30.76
CA LEU A 88 43.53 18.65 29.85
C LEU A 88 44.65 17.88 30.56
N SER A 89 44.92 18.18 31.83
CA SER A 89 45.88 17.46 32.68
C SER A 89 45.37 16.10 33.18
N SER A 90 44.08 15.82 33.01
CA SER A 90 43.48 14.52 33.31
C SER A 90 43.49 13.58 32.09
N ASN A 91 42.85 12.41 32.21
CA ASN A 91 42.62 11.50 31.11
C ASN A 91 41.50 11.95 30.16
N ARG A 92 40.85 13.09 30.42
CA ARG A 92 39.78 13.67 29.58
C ARG A 92 38.61 12.68 29.43
N ASP A 93 38.26 12.03 30.53
CA ASP A 93 37.25 10.97 30.64
C ASP A 93 36.10 11.34 31.61
N ASP A 94 36.16 12.51 32.26
CA ASP A 94 35.08 13.02 33.09
C ASP A 94 33.88 13.44 32.23
N SER A 95 32.85 12.60 32.17
CA SER A 95 31.60 12.84 31.43
C SER A 95 30.81 14.05 31.94
N LYS A 96 31.13 14.58 33.13
CA LYS A 96 30.50 15.77 33.73
C LYS A 96 31.29 17.06 33.50
N ALA A 97 32.44 16.98 32.81
CA ALA A 97 33.21 18.17 32.47
C ALA A 97 32.35 19.16 31.66
N PRO A 98 32.51 20.49 31.87
CA PRO A 98 31.78 21.48 31.10
C PRO A 98 32.01 21.30 29.60
N ILE A 99 30.92 21.36 28.82
CA ILE A 99 30.96 21.08 27.38
C ILE A 99 31.92 22.00 26.61
N GLY A 100 32.15 23.22 27.12
CA GLY A 100 33.15 24.14 26.57
C GLY A 100 34.58 23.58 26.57
N CYS A 101 34.96 22.74 27.54
CA CYS A 101 36.27 22.07 27.52
C CYS A 101 36.41 21.16 26.31
N LEU A 102 35.35 20.39 26.04
CA LEU A 102 35.30 19.44 24.95
C LEU A 102 35.38 20.14 23.59
N PHE A 103 34.62 21.22 23.40
CA PHE A 103 34.65 22.00 22.16
C PHE A 103 35.99 22.69 21.93
N LEU A 104 36.59 23.34 22.94
CA LEU A 104 37.91 23.98 22.76
C LEU A 104 39.00 22.98 22.35
N TYR A 105 38.96 21.79 22.94
CA TYR A 105 39.89 20.73 22.56
C TYR A 105 39.61 20.22 21.15
N PHE A 106 38.34 19.98 20.83
CA PHE A 106 37.91 19.55 19.50
C PHE A 106 38.28 20.54 18.40
N TYR A 107 38.21 21.87 18.63
CA TYR A 107 38.63 22.88 17.66
C TYR A 107 40.08 22.69 17.20
N GLY A 108 40.97 22.28 18.10
CA GLY A 108 42.36 21.98 17.77
C GLY A 108 42.48 20.74 16.88
N LEU A 109 41.78 19.66 17.24
CA LEU A 109 41.77 18.42 16.44
C LEU A 109 41.17 18.65 15.04
N GLU A 110 40.10 19.44 14.99
CA GLU A 110 39.40 19.84 13.78
C GLU A 110 40.32 20.66 12.86
N ARG A 111 40.98 21.70 13.40
CA ARG A 111 42.01 22.46 12.67
C ARG A 111 43.13 21.56 12.15
N ARG A 112 43.64 20.65 12.99
CA ARG A 112 44.78 19.81 12.65
C ARG A 112 44.49 18.95 11.43
N LEU A 113 43.35 18.24 11.43
CA LEU A 113 42.99 17.33 10.34
C LEU A 113 42.43 18.03 9.10
N LEU A 114 41.69 19.13 9.25
CA LEU A 114 41.05 19.78 8.10
C LEU A 114 41.96 20.80 7.39
N HIS A 115 42.81 21.52 8.13
CA HIS A 115 43.61 22.62 7.57
C HIS A 115 45.13 22.39 7.60
N ASP A 116 45.68 21.97 8.74
CA ASP A 116 47.14 21.91 8.89
C ASP A 116 47.76 20.73 8.12
N ILE A 117 47.08 19.59 8.11
CA ILE A 117 47.42 18.45 7.25
C ILE A 117 46.71 18.65 5.89
N LYS A 118 47.42 19.30 4.96
CA LYS A 118 46.89 19.65 3.64
C LYS A 118 46.90 18.49 2.65
N ASP A 119 48.02 17.79 2.57
CA ASP A 119 48.24 16.70 1.64
C ASP A 119 47.93 15.37 2.34
N ALA A 120 46.88 14.68 1.89
CA ALA A 120 46.48 13.39 2.44
C ALA A 120 47.48 12.28 2.05
N GLU A 121 48.14 12.39 0.89
CA GLU A 121 49.07 11.39 0.38
C GLU A 121 50.41 11.43 1.12
N ASN A 122 50.87 12.62 1.50
CA ASN A 122 52.18 12.84 2.14
C ASN A 122 52.09 13.30 3.60
N CYS A 123 51.17 12.73 4.38
CA CYS A 123 51.02 13.03 5.81
C CYS A 123 51.50 11.91 6.75
N ASP A 124 51.70 12.24 8.03
CA ASP A 124 51.89 11.22 9.07
C ASP A 124 50.55 10.53 9.38
N MET A 125 50.27 9.45 8.65
CA MET A 125 49.06 8.65 8.86
C MET A 125 48.93 8.04 10.26
N LYS A 126 50.01 7.95 11.05
CA LYS A 126 49.91 7.53 12.45
C LYS A 126 49.26 8.64 13.29
N GLU A 127 49.67 9.89 13.10
CA GLU A 127 49.07 11.05 13.77
C GLU A 127 47.57 11.16 13.42
N VAL A 128 47.23 11.06 12.12
CA VAL A 128 45.83 11.09 11.65
C VAL A 128 44.99 10.03 12.37
N LYS A 129 45.46 8.78 12.40
CA LYS A 129 44.75 7.67 13.06
C LYS A 129 44.63 7.86 14.57
N ILE A 130 45.63 8.45 15.22
CA ILE A 130 45.58 8.77 16.65
C ILE A 130 44.51 9.82 16.94
N ILE A 131 44.46 10.90 16.15
CA ILE A 131 43.46 11.97 16.32
C ILE A 131 42.05 11.43 16.09
N ILE A 132 41.83 10.64 15.03
CA ILE A 132 40.53 10.01 14.77
C ILE A 132 40.10 9.12 15.95
N LYS A 133 41.01 8.27 16.47
CA LYS A 133 40.72 7.43 17.63
C LYS A 133 40.39 8.24 18.88
N GLU A 134 41.07 9.36 19.09
CA GLU A 134 40.78 10.24 20.21
C GLU A 134 39.39 10.86 20.09
N VAL A 135 39.00 11.32 18.89
CA VAL A 135 37.66 11.86 18.65
C VAL A 135 36.58 10.78 18.83
N GLU A 136 36.81 9.56 18.34
CA GLU A 136 35.92 8.41 18.59
C GLU A 136 35.82 8.05 20.08
N ARG A 137 36.92 8.15 20.83
CA ARG A 137 36.93 7.93 22.28
C ARG A 137 36.08 9.00 22.99
N LEU A 138 36.27 10.28 22.64
CA LEU A 138 35.47 11.39 23.18
C LEU A 138 33.99 11.20 22.88
N LEU A 139 33.63 10.78 21.67
CA LEU A 139 32.25 10.50 21.29
C LEU A 139 31.61 9.42 22.18
N LYS A 140 32.38 8.38 22.57
CA LYS A 140 31.90 7.33 23.47
C LYS A 140 31.70 7.85 24.90
N VAL A 141 32.67 8.60 25.43
CA VAL A 141 32.62 9.16 26.79
C VAL A 141 31.48 10.16 26.95
N TYR A 142 31.28 11.03 25.96
CA TYR A 142 30.31 12.13 25.99
C TYR A 142 29.05 11.85 25.13
N SER A 143 28.68 10.59 24.98
CA SER A 143 27.63 10.12 24.05
C SER A 143 26.23 10.71 24.32
N THR A 144 25.96 11.17 25.54
CA THR A 144 24.69 11.81 25.93
C THR A 144 24.56 13.25 25.44
N ASN A 145 25.66 13.90 25.03
CA ASN A 145 25.61 15.26 24.52
C ASN A 145 25.25 15.27 23.03
N ARG A 146 23.98 15.52 22.72
CA ARG A 146 23.45 15.51 21.35
C ARG A 146 24.19 16.47 20.40
N ILE A 147 24.45 17.70 20.84
CA ILE A 147 25.08 18.75 20.01
C ILE A 147 26.50 18.34 19.62
N PHE A 148 27.29 17.85 20.57
CA PHE A 148 28.64 17.35 20.30
C PHE A 148 28.60 16.12 19.40
N ARG A 149 27.69 15.18 19.67
CA ARG A 149 27.54 13.95 18.87
C ARG A 149 27.26 14.26 17.40
N GLU A 150 26.30 15.12 17.11
CA GLU A 150 25.96 15.50 15.72
C GLU A 150 27.17 16.10 14.99
N LYS A 151 27.86 17.06 15.62
CA LYS A 151 29.06 17.71 15.04
C LYS A 151 30.22 16.76 14.78
N VAL A 152 30.46 15.84 15.72
CA VAL A 152 31.59 14.90 15.64
C VAL A 152 31.35 13.80 14.61
N ILE A 153 30.11 13.35 14.42
CA ILE A 153 29.80 12.33 13.41
C ILE A 153 30.12 12.86 12.00
N ASP A 154 29.66 14.07 11.67
CA ASP A 154 29.96 14.69 10.38
C ASP A 154 31.45 14.94 10.19
N PHE A 155 32.13 15.40 11.25
CA PHE A 155 33.57 15.55 11.24
C PHE A 155 34.28 14.23 10.91
N LEU A 156 33.97 13.17 11.66
CA LEU A 156 34.56 11.85 11.48
C LEU A 156 34.32 11.31 10.07
N ASN A 157 33.13 11.50 9.51
CA ASN A 157 32.81 11.11 8.15
C ASN A 157 33.70 11.84 7.16
N ILE A 158 33.80 13.17 7.25
CA ILE A 158 34.63 14.00 6.36
C ILE A 158 36.10 13.63 6.47
N VAL A 159 36.67 13.53 7.67
CA VAL A 159 38.10 13.21 7.80
C VAL A 159 38.40 11.78 7.36
N LYS A 160 37.53 10.82 7.62
CA LYS A 160 37.70 9.45 7.13
C LYS A 160 37.62 9.37 5.62
N ILE A 161 36.75 10.16 4.99
CA ILE A 161 36.70 10.26 3.52
C ILE A 161 37.97 10.92 2.99
N LYS A 162 38.36 12.09 3.52
CA LYS A 162 39.57 12.84 3.13
C LYS A 162 40.85 12.00 3.17
N PHE A 163 40.99 11.12 4.16
CA PHE A 163 42.18 10.29 4.35
C PHE A 163 41.99 8.82 3.91
N GLU A 164 40.94 8.51 3.14
CA GLU A 164 40.63 7.15 2.65
C GLU A 164 40.52 6.06 3.74
N LEU A 165 40.11 6.47 4.95
CA LEU A 165 39.88 5.58 6.10
C LEU A 165 38.41 5.20 6.28
N TYR A 166 37.53 5.66 5.38
CA TYR A 166 36.11 5.37 5.46
C TYR A 166 35.84 3.88 5.25
N LYS A 167 35.24 3.24 6.24
CA LYS A 167 34.78 1.85 6.15
C LYS A 167 33.25 1.86 6.11
N HIS A 168 32.68 1.12 5.16
CA HIS A 168 31.24 0.94 5.11
C HIS A 168 30.72 0.41 6.44
N GLN A 169 29.78 1.15 7.04
CA GLN A 169 29.00 0.69 8.17
C GLN A 169 27.66 0.15 7.65
N GLU A 170 27.25 -1.00 8.15
CA GLU A 170 25.94 -1.58 7.78
C GLU A 170 24.78 -0.69 8.25
N ASN A 171 24.93 -0.10 9.44
CA ASN A 171 23.97 0.82 10.04
C ASN A 171 24.26 2.27 9.61
N THR A 172 23.92 2.57 8.36
CA THR A 172 24.02 3.93 7.81
C THR A 172 23.01 4.88 8.44
N SER A 173 23.43 6.14 8.64
CA SER A 173 22.52 7.25 8.94
C SER A 173 21.26 7.22 8.07
N LEU A 174 20.11 7.50 8.69
CA LEU A 174 18.80 7.54 8.03
C LEU A 174 18.61 8.83 7.21
N ASP A 175 19.49 9.82 7.38
CA ASP A 175 19.37 11.12 6.70
C ASP A 175 20.08 11.11 5.33
N VAL A 176 19.29 11.31 4.27
CA VAL A 176 19.75 11.39 2.89
C VAL A 176 20.65 12.62 2.63
N ASN A 177 20.59 13.64 3.49
CA ASN A 177 21.47 14.81 3.41
C ASN A 177 22.82 14.60 4.11
N SER A 178 22.96 13.54 4.90
CA SER A 178 24.20 13.28 5.62
C SER A 178 25.37 12.98 4.68
N ILE A 179 26.57 13.38 5.12
CA ILE A 179 27.83 13.14 4.40
C ILE A 179 28.03 11.65 4.11
N GLU A 180 27.73 10.79 5.09
CA GLU A 180 27.80 9.33 4.95
C GLU A 180 26.88 8.82 3.83
N PHE A 181 25.63 9.26 3.79
CA PHE A 181 24.66 8.78 2.81
C PHE A 181 25.08 9.18 1.39
N LYS A 182 25.44 10.46 1.20
CA LYS A 182 25.92 10.96 -0.10
C LYS A 182 27.15 10.22 -0.57
N TYR A 183 28.14 10.01 0.29
CA TYR A 183 29.37 9.28 -0.05
C TYR A 183 29.09 7.81 -0.39
N LYS A 184 28.24 7.11 0.38
CA LYS A 184 27.85 5.71 0.07
C LYS A 184 27.19 5.64 -1.30
N LEU A 185 26.20 6.49 -1.57
CA LEU A 185 25.47 6.49 -2.82
C LEU A 185 26.40 6.77 -4.01
N SER A 186 27.30 7.74 -3.85
CA SER A 186 28.30 8.09 -4.85
C SER A 186 29.22 6.91 -5.21
N LYS A 187 29.74 6.21 -4.20
CA LYS A 187 30.57 5.01 -4.40
C LYS A 187 29.81 3.85 -5.05
N MET A 188 28.50 3.72 -4.81
CA MET A 188 27.68 2.72 -5.51
C MET A 188 27.53 3.05 -7.00
N ILE A 189 27.32 4.32 -7.34
CA ILE A 189 27.24 4.79 -8.73
C ILE A 189 28.57 4.56 -9.45
N GLU A 190 29.70 4.94 -8.82
CA GLU A 190 31.05 4.74 -9.34
C GLU A 190 31.31 3.27 -9.70
N ASN A 191 30.95 2.35 -8.79
CA ASN A 191 31.11 0.91 -8.97
C ASN A 191 30.00 0.26 -9.82
N LYS A 192 29.05 1.04 -10.35
CA LYS A 192 27.88 0.57 -11.11
C LYS A 192 27.07 -0.50 -10.38
N LEU A 193 27.00 -0.40 -9.05
CA LEU A 193 26.26 -1.32 -8.21
C LEU A 193 24.78 -0.89 -8.14
N PRO A 194 23.83 -1.85 -8.16
CA PRO A 194 22.43 -1.52 -7.95
C PRO A 194 22.21 -1.01 -6.51
N ILE A 195 21.29 -0.05 -6.34
CA ILE A 195 20.92 0.42 -5.00
C ILE A 195 20.15 -0.67 -4.24
N ASP A 196 20.36 -0.73 -2.94
CA ASP A 196 19.63 -1.64 -2.05
C ASP A 196 18.23 -1.07 -1.72
N ASN A 197 17.33 -1.93 -1.26
CA ASN A 197 15.94 -1.56 -0.99
C ASN A 197 15.83 -0.50 0.13
N ASN A 198 16.75 -0.51 1.10
CA ASN A 198 16.77 0.48 2.18
C ASN A 198 17.14 1.88 1.65
N ILE A 199 18.08 1.98 0.71
CA ILE A 199 18.41 3.23 0.01
C ILE A 199 17.21 3.68 -0.81
N ALA A 200 16.58 2.79 -1.58
CA ALA A 200 15.42 3.13 -2.39
C ALA A 200 14.25 3.69 -1.55
N ILE A 201 13.95 3.08 -0.39
CA ILE A 201 12.95 3.58 0.57
C ILE A 201 13.33 4.98 1.08
N LYS A 202 14.60 5.21 1.45
CA LYS A 202 15.07 6.53 1.92
C LYS A 202 14.96 7.60 0.84
N LEU A 203 15.27 7.25 -0.41
CA LEU A 203 15.09 8.14 -1.56
C LEU A 203 13.61 8.46 -1.79
N GLY A 204 12.74 7.45 -1.83
CA GLY A 204 11.29 7.65 -1.96
C GLY A 204 10.74 8.57 -0.87
N LYS A 205 11.13 8.34 0.39
CA LYS A 205 10.73 9.18 1.52
C LYS A 205 11.16 10.64 1.38
N LYS A 206 12.36 10.92 0.87
CA LYS A 206 12.86 12.29 0.73
C LYS A 206 12.16 13.05 -0.40
N PHE A 207 11.87 12.38 -1.51
CA PHE A 207 11.45 13.02 -2.75
C PHE A 207 9.98 12.85 -3.09
N THR A 208 9.21 12.14 -2.27
CA THR A 208 7.76 12.15 -2.37
C THR A 208 7.21 13.56 -2.15
N GLU A 209 6.24 13.94 -2.97
CA GLU A 209 5.53 15.22 -2.90
C GLU A 209 4.50 15.24 -1.75
N ASN A 210 4.14 14.07 -1.22
CA ASN A 210 3.16 13.93 -0.16
C ASN A 210 3.81 14.12 1.22
N HIS A 211 3.88 15.38 1.68
CA HIS A 211 4.44 15.72 3.00
C HIS A 211 3.59 15.24 4.20
N PHE A 212 2.37 14.72 3.97
CA PHE A 212 1.44 14.23 5.00
C PHE A 212 1.70 12.80 5.46
N TYR A 213 2.79 12.19 5.02
CA TYR A 213 3.14 10.86 5.46
C TYR A 213 3.62 10.84 6.90
N THR A 214 2.96 10.06 7.76
CA THR A 214 3.43 9.85 9.13
C THR A 214 4.64 8.93 9.11
N ASP A 215 5.75 9.37 9.75
CA ASP A 215 6.97 8.55 9.92
C ASP A 215 6.67 7.13 10.43
N PHE A 216 5.62 7.02 11.24
CA PHE A 216 5.11 5.77 11.80
C PHE A 216 4.76 4.70 10.75
N THR A 217 4.31 5.08 9.56
CA THR A 217 3.86 4.13 8.51
C THR A 217 5.04 3.47 7.80
N PHE A 218 6.13 4.21 7.53
CA PHE A 218 7.30 3.70 6.80
C PHE A 218 8.20 2.79 7.63
N GLU A 219 8.15 2.95 8.95
CA GLU A 219 8.93 2.11 9.86
C GLU A 219 8.29 0.73 10.05
N LYS A 220 7.03 0.55 9.62
CA LYS A 220 6.33 -0.73 9.66
C LYS A 220 6.97 -1.76 8.75
N LYS A 221 6.98 -3.02 9.22
CA LYS A 221 7.56 -4.15 8.50
C LYS A 221 6.76 -4.46 7.24
N GLU A 222 5.44 -4.26 7.30
CA GLU A 222 4.49 -4.49 6.23
C GLU A 222 4.75 -3.57 5.02
N PHE A 223 4.97 -2.27 5.28
CA PHE A 223 5.35 -1.32 4.24
C PHE A 223 6.67 -1.71 3.56
N LYS A 224 7.71 -1.97 4.38
CA LYS A 224 9.03 -2.37 3.85
C LYS A 224 8.92 -3.63 3.00
N LEU A 225 8.21 -4.65 3.47
CA LEU A 225 8.01 -5.88 2.74
C LEU A 225 7.29 -5.68 1.40
N LEU A 226 6.20 -4.88 1.38
CA LEU A 226 5.49 -4.58 0.14
C LEU A 226 6.37 -3.82 -0.85
N PHE A 227 7.09 -2.80 -0.36
CA PHE A 227 8.00 -2.03 -1.18
C PHE A 227 9.11 -2.91 -1.76
N GLU A 228 9.73 -3.76 -0.95
CA GLU A 228 10.78 -4.68 -1.40
C GLU A 228 10.28 -5.60 -2.52
N LEU A 229 9.08 -6.17 -2.39
CA LEU A 229 8.49 -7.02 -3.43
C LEU A 229 8.24 -6.26 -4.73
N ARG A 230 7.60 -5.08 -4.66
CA ARG A 230 7.25 -4.29 -5.85
C ARG A 230 8.48 -3.69 -6.52
N PHE A 231 9.44 -3.20 -5.73
CA PHE A 231 10.71 -2.68 -6.21
C PHE A 231 11.53 -3.77 -6.93
N ASN A 232 11.68 -4.94 -6.33
CA ASN A 232 12.39 -6.07 -6.95
C ASN A 232 11.67 -6.61 -8.20
N LYS A 233 10.32 -6.57 -8.22
CA LYS A 233 9.52 -6.95 -9.39
C LYS A 233 9.71 -5.98 -10.54
N ALA A 234 9.76 -4.67 -10.26
CA ALA A 234 10.01 -3.63 -11.25
C ALA A 234 11.45 -3.67 -11.77
N PHE A 235 12.42 -3.88 -10.87
CA PHE A 235 13.85 -3.86 -11.17
C PHE A 235 14.50 -5.23 -10.93
N LYS A 236 14.14 -6.23 -11.73
CA LYS A 236 14.63 -7.62 -11.59
C LYS A 236 16.16 -7.75 -11.63
N SER A 237 16.84 -6.88 -12.37
CA SER A 237 18.31 -6.83 -12.48
C SER A 237 18.96 -5.84 -11.49
N GLY A 238 18.18 -5.26 -10.59
CA GLY A 238 18.57 -4.15 -9.73
C GLY A 238 18.48 -2.79 -10.44
N PHE A 239 18.25 -1.74 -9.65
CA PHE A 239 18.19 -0.36 -10.13
C PHE A 239 19.56 0.31 -10.02
N ILE A 240 20.15 0.70 -11.16
CA ILE A 240 21.41 1.45 -11.20
C ILE A 240 21.09 2.92 -11.37
N LEU A 241 21.42 3.72 -10.36
CA LEU A 241 21.19 5.15 -10.37
C LEU A 241 22.10 5.84 -11.39
N LYS A 242 21.52 6.68 -12.25
CA LYS A 242 22.26 7.46 -13.26
C LYS A 242 22.51 8.86 -12.72
N CYS A 243 23.77 9.30 -12.71
CA CYS A 243 24.15 10.67 -12.39
C CYS A 243 24.93 11.32 -13.54
N ARG A 244 24.69 12.62 -13.74
CA ARG A 244 25.37 13.43 -14.77
C ARG A 244 26.56 14.22 -14.22
N ASN A 245 26.57 14.54 -12.92
CA ASN A 245 27.62 15.32 -12.28
C ASN A 245 28.81 14.43 -11.91
N SER A 246 30.00 14.75 -12.40
CA SER A 246 31.24 13.99 -12.19
C SER A 246 32.11 14.55 -11.05
N CYS A 247 31.48 15.14 -10.03
CA CYS A 247 32.10 15.43 -8.74
C CYS A 247 31.06 15.29 -7.63
N LEU A 248 31.47 14.83 -6.44
CA LEU A 248 30.64 14.81 -5.23
C LEU A 248 30.98 16.02 -4.37
N ASP A 249 29.96 16.81 -4.04
CA ASP A 249 30.10 18.00 -3.20
C ASP A 249 29.66 17.73 -1.75
N LEU A 250 30.61 17.76 -0.82
CA LEU A 250 30.37 17.53 0.59
C LEU A 250 30.60 18.81 1.40
N ILE A 251 29.51 19.36 1.92
CA ILE A 251 29.52 20.57 2.74
C ILE A 251 29.66 20.18 4.21
N TYR A 252 30.74 20.60 4.84
CA TYR A 252 30.98 20.42 6.27
C TYR A 252 30.81 21.75 7.02
N LYS A 253 30.14 21.73 8.19
CA LYS A 253 30.02 22.90 9.07
C LYS A 253 30.93 22.75 10.29
N PRO A 254 32.10 23.41 10.33
CA PRO A 254 33.01 23.35 11.46
C PRO A 254 32.35 23.73 12.78
N ALA A 255 32.87 23.19 13.87
CA ALA A 255 32.54 23.63 15.22
C ALA A 255 33.36 24.88 15.61
N SER A 256 34.62 24.95 15.17
CA SER A 256 35.52 26.08 15.43
C SER A 256 35.17 27.28 14.56
N SER A 257 35.09 28.45 15.18
CA SER A 257 34.97 29.75 14.50
C SER A 257 36.23 30.13 13.69
N SER A 258 37.30 29.32 13.76
CA SER A 258 38.53 29.55 13.00
C SER A 258 38.33 29.54 11.48
N PHE A 259 37.36 28.75 11.00
CA PHE A 259 37.05 28.54 9.58
C PHE A 259 36.02 29.54 9.02
N SER A 260 35.43 30.39 9.85
CA SER A 260 34.38 31.37 9.50
C SER A 260 33.04 30.78 9.06
N ASP A 261 33.03 29.92 8.04
CA ASP A 261 31.85 29.35 7.37
C ASP A 261 32.02 27.84 7.10
N TYR A 262 31.21 27.29 6.21
CA TYR A 262 31.29 25.92 5.73
C TYR A 262 32.59 25.63 4.97
N ILE A 263 33.08 24.41 5.09
CA ILE A 263 34.19 23.88 4.27
C ILE A 263 33.57 23.00 3.21
N ASN A 264 33.92 23.28 1.95
CA ASN A 264 33.47 22.46 0.84
C ASN A 264 34.54 21.42 0.44
N PHE A 265 34.14 20.15 0.41
CA PHE A 265 34.99 19.03 -0.01
C PHE A 265 34.47 18.50 -1.34
N ILE A 266 35.18 18.87 -2.42
CA ILE A 266 34.91 18.37 -3.76
C ILE A 266 35.73 17.11 -3.97
N ILE A 267 35.05 15.98 -4.18
CA ILE A 267 35.70 14.72 -4.51
C ILE A 267 35.55 14.49 -6.02
N PRO A 268 36.65 14.59 -6.79
CA PRO A 268 36.62 14.36 -8.23
C PRO A 268 36.32 12.88 -8.53
N ASP A 269 35.74 12.59 -9.70
CA ASP A 269 35.37 11.24 -10.15
C ASP A 269 34.32 10.51 -9.29
N PHE A 270 33.76 11.20 -8.30
CA PHE A 270 32.58 10.80 -7.56
C PHE A 270 31.35 11.53 -8.10
N TYR A 271 30.16 10.94 -7.97
CA TYR A 271 28.93 11.54 -8.46
C TYR A 271 28.16 12.23 -7.35
N ASP A 272 27.90 13.54 -7.48
CA ASP A 272 26.91 14.22 -6.63
C ASP A 272 25.53 13.88 -7.14
N VAL A 273 24.71 13.44 -6.21
CA VAL A 273 23.35 13.06 -6.46
C VAL A 273 22.51 14.30 -6.17
N ASN A 274 22.65 15.30 -7.04
CA ASN A 274 21.57 16.25 -7.28
C ASN A 274 20.44 15.45 -7.92
N LEU A 275 19.75 14.69 -7.07
CA LEU A 275 18.60 13.86 -7.35
C LEU A 275 17.49 14.81 -7.78
N ASP A 276 17.48 15.13 -9.06
CA ASP A 276 16.27 15.63 -9.68
C ASP A 276 15.26 14.48 -9.73
N ASN A 277 13.99 14.78 -9.41
CA ASN A 277 12.91 13.81 -9.26
C ASN A 277 12.79 12.89 -10.49
N SER A 278 13.19 13.39 -11.67
CA SER A 278 13.21 12.65 -12.93
C SER A 278 14.04 11.36 -12.91
N ASN A 279 15.17 11.30 -12.20
CA ASN A 279 16.05 10.12 -12.19
C ASN A 279 15.55 9.00 -11.27
N ILE A 280 14.68 9.31 -10.32
CA ILE A 280 14.15 8.37 -9.31
C ILE A 280 12.63 8.31 -9.32
N TYR A 281 11.99 8.80 -10.38
CA TYR A 281 10.53 8.90 -10.50
C TYR A 281 9.84 7.55 -10.28
N GLU A 282 10.35 6.45 -10.85
CA GLU A 282 9.78 5.12 -10.62
C GLU A 282 9.91 4.67 -9.16
N ILE A 283 10.99 5.04 -8.47
CA ILE A 283 11.15 4.75 -7.03
C ILE A 283 10.09 5.50 -6.23
N ILE A 284 9.90 6.80 -6.52
CA ILE A 284 8.90 7.64 -5.87
C ILE A 284 7.50 7.06 -6.11
N LYS A 285 7.18 6.70 -7.35
CA LYS A 285 5.89 6.10 -7.70
C LYS A 285 5.64 4.80 -6.95
N ILE A 286 6.60 3.86 -6.95
CA ILE A 286 6.47 2.59 -6.21
C ILE A 286 6.30 2.86 -4.71
N PHE A 287 7.03 3.84 -4.18
CA PHE A 287 6.96 4.24 -2.78
C PHE A 287 5.56 4.75 -2.42
N ASP A 288 5.01 5.67 -3.21
CA ASP A 288 3.69 6.26 -3.02
C ASP A 288 2.57 5.21 -3.16
N ASP A 289 2.66 4.34 -4.18
CA ASP A 289 1.71 3.23 -4.38
C ASP A 289 1.71 2.28 -3.17
N CYS A 290 2.89 1.92 -2.66
CA CYS A 290 3.00 1.09 -1.45
C CYS A 290 2.43 1.78 -0.22
N PHE A 291 2.63 3.09 -0.09
CA PHE A 291 2.12 3.84 1.04
C PHE A 291 0.59 3.87 1.02
N ASN A 292 -0.01 4.19 -0.12
CA ASN A 292 -1.46 4.25 -0.27
C ASN A 292 -2.13 2.92 0.08
N ASP A 293 -1.54 1.81 -0.36
CA ASP A 293 -2.06 0.46 -0.09
C ASP A 293 -1.91 0.01 1.37
N ILE A 294 -0.97 0.61 2.13
CA ILE A 294 -0.69 0.23 3.53
C ILE A 294 -1.25 1.23 4.54
N ARG A 295 -1.53 2.48 4.13
CA ARG A 295 -1.98 3.56 5.02
C ARG A 295 -3.21 3.16 5.82
N GLN A 296 -4.21 2.57 5.17
CA GLN A 296 -5.44 2.15 5.85
C GLN A 296 -5.18 1.06 6.90
N PHE A 297 -4.34 0.06 6.58
CA PHE A 297 -3.94 -0.97 7.55
C PHE A 297 -3.15 -0.38 8.72
N SER A 298 -2.25 0.57 8.45
CA SER A 298 -1.34 1.16 9.44
C SER A 298 -2.03 2.13 10.39
N ASN A 299 -2.94 2.94 9.84
CA ASN A 299 -3.75 3.90 10.60
C ASN A 299 -5.01 3.27 11.18
N TYR A 300 -5.23 1.97 10.95
CA TYR A 300 -6.37 1.27 11.51
C TYR A 300 -6.28 1.30 13.04
N ASN A 301 -7.07 2.20 13.62
CA ASN A 301 -7.44 2.19 15.02
C ASN A 301 -8.80 1.48 15.09
N PRO A 302 -8.91 0.33 15.79
CA PRO A 302 -10.22 -0.26 16.01
C PRO A 302 -11.06 0.80 16.73
N THR A 303 -12.15 1.26 16.09
CA THR A 303 -13.17 2.08 16.73
C THR A 303 -13.90 1.20 17.75
N ILE A 304 -13.27 1.01 18.90
CA ILE A 304 -13.90 0.45 20.08
C ILE A 304 -14.34 1.64 20.90
N TYR A 305 -15.66 1.83 20.97
CA TYR A 305 -16.31 2.33 22.16
C TYR A 305 -15.68 1.66 23.37
N TYR A 306 -14.78 2.36 24.04
CA TYR A 306 -14.16 1.92 25.29
C TYR A 306 -15.27 1.75 26.34
N SER A 307 -15.78 0.53 26.51
CA SER A 307 -16.38 0.10 27.76
C SER A 307 -15.32 -0.70 28.52
N PRO A 308 -14.80 -0.21 29.67
CA PRO A 308 -13.71 -0.81 30.44
C PRO A 308 -13.96 -2.22 31.02
N SER A 309 -15.08 -2.87 30.71
CA SER A 309 -15.50 -4.15 31.31
C SER A 309 -15.10 -5.41 30.53
N TYR A 310 -14.41 -5.31 29.38
CA TYR A 310 -14.00 -6.46 28.57
C TYR A 310 -12.48 -6.68 28.48
N LEU A 311 -11.75 -6.37 29.56
CA LEU A 311 -10.31 -6.65 29.67
C LEU A 311 -9.96 -8.11 30.01
N ASN A 312 -10.93 -9.02 30.03
CA ASN A 312 -10.68 -10.45 30.20
C ASN A 312 -10.94 -11.20 28.87
N ASN A 313 -9.84 -11.61 28.21
CA ASN A 313 -9.77 -12.71 27.25
C ASN A 313 -10.60 -12.67 25.96
N ASN A 314 -10.65 -11.55 25.23
CA ASN A 314 -11.10 -11.57 23.84
C ASN A 314 -10.09 -10.87 22.92
N VAL A 315 -9.15 -11.65 22.38
CA VAL A 315 -8.45 -11.30 21.14
C VAL A 315 -9.52 -11.35 20.05
N ASN A 316 -10.27 -10.27 19.84
CA ASN A 316 -11.06 -10.16 18.63
C ASN A 316 -10.06 -10.09 17.48
N TYR A 317 -10.06 -11.11 16.62
CA TYR A 317 -9.34 -11.04 15.36
C TYR A 317 -9.95 -9.88 14.58
N ASP A 318 -9.14 -8.87 14.32
CA ASP A 318 -9.60 -7.71 13.61
C ASP A 318 -9.58 -8.00 12.12
N ILE A 319 -10.57 -8.77 11.67
CA ILE A 319 -10.68 -9.19 10.27
C ILE A 319 -10.87 -7.99 9.36
N ALA A 320 -11.54 -6.94 9.85
CA ALA A 320 -11.57 -5.65 9.17
C ALA A 320 -10.15 -5.16 8.92
N LYS A 321 -9.29 -5.11 9.95
CA LYS A 321 -7.88 -4.78 9.78
C LYS A 321 -7.13 -5.70 8.81
N TYR A 322 -7.21 -7.02 8.96
CA TYR A 322 -6.48 -7.95 8.08
C TYR A 322 -6.96 -7.90 6.63
N SER A 323 -8.25 -7.62 6.41
CA SER A 323 -8.82 -7.43 5.08
C SER A 323 -8.24 -6.21 4.36
N LEU A 324 -7.58 -5.28 5.06
CA LEU A 324 -6.89 -4.11 4.48
C LEU A 324 -5.48 -4.44 3.96
N LEU A 325 -4.86 -5.56 4.37
CA LEU A 325 -3.52 -5.93 3.88
C LEU A 325 -3.52 -6.22 2.37
N PRO A 326 -2.51 -5.80 1.61
CA PRO A 326 -2.37 -6.18 0.19
C PRO A 326 -2.16 -7.68 0.01
N LYS A 327 -2.70 -8.24 -1.08
CA LYS A 327 -2.64 -9.67 -1.43
C LYS A 327 -1.19 -10.17 -1.51
N GLU A 328 -0.28 -9.32 -1.98
CA GLU A 328 1.13 -9.66 -2.20
C GLU A 328 1.88 -9.97 -0.89
N ILE A 329 1.45 -9.41 0.23
CA ILE A 329 2.14 -9.57 1.52
C ILE A 329 1.35 -10.37 2.55
N ILE A 330 0.04 -10.57 2.36
CA ILE A 330 -0.84 -11.12 3.40
C ILE A 330 -0.37 -12.49 3.94
N ARG A 331 0.20 -13.35 3.08
CA ARG A 331 0.77 -14.66 3.48
C ARG A 331 2.20 -14.57 4.05
N LEU A 332 2.87 -13.43 3.88
CA LEU A 332 4.28 -13.22 4.26
C LEU A 332 4.44 -12.44 5.58
N VAL A 333 3.44 -11.64 5.98
CA VAL A 333 3.50 -10.89 7.22
C VAL A 333 3.47 -11.85 8.43
N SER A 334 4.36 -11.61 9.40
CA SER A 334 4.44 -12.41 10.63
C SER A 334 3.36 -12.01 11.66
N ILE A 335 2.09 -12.29 11.36
CA ILE A 335 0.97 -12.11 12.29
C ILE A 335 0.47 -13.50 12.74
N PRO A 336 0.63 -13.88 14.02
CA PRO A 336 0.28 -15.22 14.49
C PRO A 336 -1.17 -15.64 14.25
N SER A 337 -2.11 -14.72 14.44
CA SER A 337 -3.54 -14.92 14.18
C SER A 337 -3.84 -15.16 12.70
N LEU A 338 -3.23 -14.39 11.81
CA LEU A 338 -3.38 -14.59 10.37
C LEU A 338 -2.77 -15.92 9.93
N LYS A 339 -1.62 -16.28 10.51
CA LYS A 339 -0.96 -17.55 10.26
C LYS A 339 -1.83 -18.75 10.64
N SER A 340 -2.53 -18.73 11.78
CA SER A 340 -3.43 -19.82 12.16
C SER A 340 -4.58 -20.00 11.16
N ILE A 341 -5.08 -18.90 10.58
CA ILE A 341 -6.13 -18.96 9.55
C ILE A 341 -5.58 -19.58 8.27
N ILE A 342 -4.40 -19.16 7.83
CA ILE A 342 -3.73 -19.70 6.63
C ILE A 342 -3.46 -21.21 6.82
N ASP A 343 -2.88 -21.60 7.95
CA ASP A 343 -2.56 -23.00 8.26
C ASP A 343 -3.83 -23.86 8.28
N TRP A 344 -4.95 -23.34 8.83
CA TRP A 344 -6.24 -24.02 8.79
C TRP A 344 -6.75 -24.18 7.36
N LEU A 345 -6.78 -23.11 6.55
CA LEU A 345 -7.24 -23.18 5.15
C LEU A 345 -6.43 -24.18 4.33
N ASP A 346 -5.10 -24.12 4.43
CA ASP A 346 -4.19 -24.96 3.66
C ASP A 346 -4.25 -26.44 4.10
N THR A 347 -4.54 -26.72 5.38
CA THR A 347 -4.71 -28.10 5.90
C THR A 347 -6.10 -28.66 5.63
N TYR A 348 -7.13 -27.82 5.75
CA TYR A 348 -8.52 -28.25 5.68
C TYR A 348 -8.97 -28.44 4.23
N ILE A 349 -8.45 -27.69 3.26
CA ILE A 349 -8.84 -27.77 1.84
C ILE A 349 -7.73 -28.46 1.03
N THR A 350 -7.75 -29.79 1.06
CA THR A 350 -6.86 -30.66 0.28
C THR A 350 -7.41 -31.02 -1.10
N GLU A 351 -8.73 -30.91 -1.28
CA GLU A 351 -9.46 -31.19 -2.52
C GLU A 351 -9.91 -29.87 -3.20
N ASN A 352 -10.59 -29.94 -4.34
CA ASN A 352 -11.04 -28.77 -5.10
C ASN A 352 -12.00 -27.87 -4.30
N TYR A 353 -12.86 -28.47 -3.46
CA TYR A 353 -13.80 -27.78 -2.59
C TYR A 353 -14.15 -28.61 -1.35
N LYS A 354 -14.80 -27.99 -0.36
CA LYS A 354 -15.45 -28.66 0.78
C LYS A 354 -16.78 -28.00 1.14
N ILE A 355 -17.75 -28.82 1.54
CA ILE A 355 -19.01 -28.34 2.12
C ILE A 355 -18.82 -28.27 3.63
N ILE A 356 -19.04 -27.09 4.22
CA ILE A 356 -18.84 -26.83 5.64
C ILE A 356 -19.95 -25.94 6.17
N ASN A 357 -20.14 -25.91 7.49
CA ASN A 357 -20.99 -24.90 8.10
C ASN A 357 -20.24 -23.56 8.19
N PHE A 358 -20.90 -22.44 7.88
CA PHE A 358 -20.26 -21.11 7.97
C PHE A 358 -19.68 -20.84 9.37
N ASN A 359 -20.27 -21.40 10.41
CA ASN A 359 -19.75 -21.30 11.77
C ASN A 359 -18.33 -21.86 11.94
N GLU A 360 -17.90 -22.85 11.15
CA GLU A 360 -16.53 -23.37 11.20
C GLU A 360 -15.50 -22.30 10.81
N ILE A 361 -15.81 -21.45 9.82
CA ILE A 361 -14.98 -20.30 9.45
C ILE A 361 -14.97 -19.29 10.60
N LEU A 362 -16.12 -19.00 11.19
CA LEU A 362 -16.23 -18.05 12.30
C LEU A 362 -15.47 -18.52 13.54
N ASP A 363 -15.46 -19.82 13.83
CA ASP A 363 -14.70 -20.41 14.93
C ASP A 363 -13.19 -20.22 14.73
N VAL A 364 -12.67 -20.48 13.53
CA VAL A 364 -11.24 -20.27 13.21
C VAL A 364 -10.85 -18.81 13.28
N LEU A 365 -11.79 -17.93 12.93
CA LEU A 365 -11.63 -16.48 13.00
C LEU A 365 -11.91 -15.90 14.39
N LEU A 366 -12.23 -16.74 15.40
CA LEU A 366 -12.70 -16.34 16.74
C LEU A 366 -13.83 -15.30 16.73
N LEU A 367 -14.68 -15.32 15.71
CA LEU A 367 -15.85 -14.44 15.59
C LEU A 367 -17.14 -15.08 16.07
N ASN A 368 -17.13 -16.36 16.43
CA ASN A 368 -18.30 -17.02 16.97
C ASN A 368 -18.60 -16.54 18.40
N ASN A 369 -19.38 -15.47 18.49
CA ASN A 369 -19.72 -14.79 19.76
C ASN A 369 -21.24 -14.80 20.05
N GLY A 370 -22.03 -15.56 19.29
CA GLY A 370 -23.47 -15.68 19.45
C GLY A 370 -24.30 -14.41 19.17
N LYS A 371 -23.70 -13.33 18.65
CA LYS A 371 -24.41 -12.09 18.24
C LYS A 371 -24.77 -12.14 16.76
N SER A 372 -25.76 -11.38 16.27
CA SER A 372 -26.09 -11.36 14.83
C SER A 372 -24.89 -10.97 13.94
N LEU A 373 -24.64 -11.73 12.86
CA LEU A 373 -23.66 -11.35 11.84
C LEU A 373 -24.14 -10.10 11.10
N ASN A 374 -23.33 -9.05 11.11
CA ASN A 374 -23.53 -7.90 10.25
C ASN A 374 -23.00 -8.23 8.83
N GLN A 375 -23.70 -7.78 7.79
CA GLN A 375 -23.31 -7.90 6.39
C GLN A 375 -21.89 -7.35 6.12
N GLN A 376 -21.49 -6.31 6.87
CA GLN A 376 -20.14 -5.75 6.80
C GLN A 376 -19.06 -6.74 7.25
N ASN A 377 -19.31 -7.54 8.30
CA ASN A 377 -18.36 -8.56 8.76
C ASN A 377 -18.20 -9.68 7.73
N ILE A 378 -19.31 -10.11 7.11
CA ILE A 378 -19.28 -11.08 6.03
C ILE A 378 -18.41 -10.56 4.88
N SER A 379 -18.60 -9.29 4.48
CA SER A 379 -17.77 -8.66 3.44
C SER A 379 -16.27 -8.66 3.78
N TYR A 380 -15.90 -8.37 5.04
CA TYR A 380 -14.51 -8.44 5.47
C TYR A 380 -13.94 -9.86 5.43
N ILE A 381 -14.71 -10.87 5.85
CA ILE A 381 -14.32 -12.28 5.76
C ILE A 381 -14.10 -12.67 4.29
N THR A 382 -15.06 -12.36 3.42
CA THR A 382 -14.97 -12.69 2.00
C THR A 382 -13.78 -11.99 1.33
N THR A 383 -13.51 -10.74 1.69
CA THR A 383 -12.34 -9.99 1.19
C THR A 383 -11.03 -10.62 1.67
N LEU A 384 -10.95 -10.97 2.95
CA LEU A 384 -9.79 -11.63 3.54
C LEU A 384 -9.52 -12.98 2.86
N LEU A 385 -10.54 -13.84 2.75
CA LEU A 385 -10.42 -15.15 2.10
C LEU A 385 -9.99 -15.01 0.63
N SER A 386 -10.58 -14.06 -0.12
CA SER A 386 -10.20 -13.81 -1.51
C SER A 386 -8.71 -13.45 -1.65
N LYS A 387 -8.19 -12.60 -0.74
CA LYS A 387 -6.76 -12.27 -0.68
C LYS A 387 -5.87 -13.44 -0.27
N LEU A 388 -6.44 -14.45 0.39
CA LEU A 388 -5.78 -15.72 0.73
C LEU A 388 -5.97 -16.79 -0.36
N ASP A 389 -6.56 -16.46 -1.51
CA ASP A 389 -6.85 -17.37 -2.63
C ASP A 389 -7.96 -18.39 -2.35
N TYR A 390 -8.90 -18.03 -1.47
CA TYR A 390 -10.06 -18.84 -1.14
C TYR A 390 -11.37 -18.07 -1.34
N GLY A 391 -12.40 -18.78 -1.79
CA GLY A 391 -13.76 -18.25 -1.96
C GLY A 391 -14.77 -19.23 -1.40
N PHE A 392 -15.99 -18.75 -1.14
CA PHE A 392 -17.09 -19.63 -0.74
C PHE A 392 -18.38 -19.24 -1.46
N GLU A 393 -19.26 -20.22 -1.69
CA GLU A 393 -20.62 -19.99 -2.14
C GLU A 393 -21.64 -20.37 -1.04
N PRO A 394 -22.68 -19.55 -0.80
CA PRO A 394 -23.05 -18.39 -1.59
C PRO A 394 -22.23 -17.15 -1.18
N ASP A 395 -21.60 -16.49 -2.14
CA ASP A 395 -20.94 -15.20 -1.91
C ASP A 395 -21.97 -14.07 -2.09
N VAL A 396 -22.17 -13.23 -1.08
CA VAL A 396 -23.10 -12.08 -1.11
C VAL A 396 -22.77 -11.06 -2.20
N ARG A 397 -21.52 -11.04 -2.70
CA ARG A 397 -21.09 -10.17 -3.80
C ARG A 397 -21.53 -10.72 -5.15
N PHE A 398 -21.63 -12.03 -5.28
CA PHE A 398 -21.93 -12.74 -6.53
C PHE A 398 -23.39 -13.25 -6.60
N SER A 399 -24.05 -13.35 -5.44
CA SER A 399 -25.42 -13.82 -5.32
C SER A 399 -26.20 -12.98 -4.30
N SER A 400 -27.51 -12.85 -4.50
CA SER A 400 -28.40 -12.16 -3.55
C SER A 400 -28.74 -13.00 -2.30
N ASN A 401 -28.06 -14.14 -2.11
CA ASN A 401 -28.34 -15.07 -1.02
C ASN A 401 -27.66 -14.58 0.26
N LYS A 402 -28.39 -14.61 1.37
CA LYS A 402 -27.85 -14.23 2.68
C LYS A 402 -27.11 -15.40 3.30
N VAL A 403 -26.05 -15.10 4.04
CA VAL A 403 -25.29 -16.06 4.84
C VAL A 403 -25.50 -15.73 6.31
N ASP A 404 -25.89 -16.73 7.09
CA ASP A 404 -25.98 -16.68 8.54
C ASP A 404 -25.03 -17.72 9.18
N TYR A 405 -25.03 -17.80 10.52
CA TYR A 405 -24.14 -18.70 11.26
C TYR A 405 -24.26 -20.16 10.83
N ASN A 406 -25.48 -20.63 10.57
CA ASN A 406 -25.75 -22.04 10.34
C ASN A 406 -25.84 -22.39 8.85
N THR A 407 -25.60 -21.42 7.97
CA THR A 407 -25.65 -21.62 6.52
C THR A 407 -24.56 -22.59 6.11
N GLU A 408 -24.94 -23.65 5.40
CA GLU A 408 -23.98 -24.51 4.71
C GLU A 408 -23.39 -23.75 3.52
N ILE A 409 -22.07 -23.81 3.39
CA ILE A 409 -21.32 -23.14 2.33
C ILE A 409 -20.40 -24.12 1.61
N VAL A 410 -20.11 -23.82 0.35
CA VAL A 410 -19.09 -24.52 -0.44
C VAL A 410 -17.83 -23.67 -0.45
N LEU A 411 -16.81 -24.06 0.32
CA LEU A 411 -15.51 -23.39 0.41
C LEU A 411 -14.52 -24.01 -0.58
N PHE A 412 -13.81 -23.19 -1.37
CA PHE A 412 -12.96 -23.67 -2.47
C PHE A 412 -11.74 -22.76 -2.72
N LYS A 413 -10.75 -23.29 -3.44
CA LYS A 413 -9.56 -22.54 -3.89
C LYS A 413 -9.88 -21.73 -5.14
N LEU A 414 -9.58 -20.44 -5.09
CA LEU A 414 -9.70 -19.54 -6.24
C LEU A 414 -8.51 -19.72 -7.18
N MET A 415 -8.79 -19.63 -8.48
CA MET A 415 -7.75 -19.46 -9.49
C MET A 415 -7.11 -18.07 -9.40
N ASP A 416 -5.88 -17.95 -9.89
CA ASP A 416 -5.23 -16.66 -10.07
C ASP A 416 -6.11 -15.71 -10.90
N ASP A 417 -6.09 -14.43 -10.52
CA ASP A 417 -6.87 -13.34 -11.14
C ASP A 417 -8.41 -13.57 -11.15
N SER A 418 -8.93 -14.39 -10.22
CA SER A 418 -10.37 -14.53 -10.04
C SER A 418 -11.05 -13.18 -9.77
N PRO A 419 -12.20 -12.89 -10.40
CA PRO A 419 -12.88 -11.62 -10.22
C PRO A 419 -13.40 -11.50 -8.78
N ASN A 420 -13.44 -10.26 -8.28
CA ASN A 420 -14.00 -9.90 -6.96
C ASN A 420 -15.45 -9.41 -7.01
N ALA A 421 -15.99 -9.22 -8.21
CA ALA A 421 -17.38 -8.87 -8.47
C ALA A 421 -17.90 -9.66 -9.68
N PRO A 422 -19.20 -9.99 -9.73
CA PRO A 422 -19.78 -10.74 -10.84
C PRO A 422 -19.86 -9.89 -12.12
N THR A 423 -19.68 -10.51 -13.29
CA THR A 423 -20.06 -9.91 -14.56
C THR A 423 -21.58 -9.92 -14.74
N GLN A 424 -22.08 -9.14 -15.71
CA GLN A 424 -23.51 -9.14 -16.05
C GLN A 424 -23.95 -10.53 -16.54
N GLU A 425 -23.11 -11.20 -17.33
CA GLU A 425 -23.31 -12.57 -17.80
C GLU A 425 -23.39 -13.57 -16.65
N TYR A 426 -22.53 -13.42 -15.63
CA TYR A 426 -22.58 -14.24 -14.42
C TYR A 426 -23.93 -14.07 -13.70
N ILE A 427 -24.35 -12.83 -13.44
CA ILE A 427 -25.61 -12.52 -12.76
C ILE A 427 -26.79 -13.12 -13.52
N ALA A 428 -26.82 -13.00 -14.85
CA ALA A 428 -27.85 -13.58 -15.71
C ALA A 428 -27.93 -15.11 -15.56
N THR A 429 -26.77 -15.75 -15.54
CA THR A 429 -26.64 -17.21 -15.43
C THR A 429 -27.13 -17.73 -14.07
N THR A 430 -26.92 -16.99 -12.97
CA THR A 430 -27.34 -17.42 -11.62
C THR A 430 -28.84 -17.70 -11.49
N LEU A 431 -29.70 -16.91 -12.15
CA LEU A 431 -31.15 -17.08 -12.11
C LEU A 431 -31.57 -18.38 -12.81
N ILE A 432 -31.02 -18.60 -14.00
CA ILE A 432 -31.29 -19.77 -14.83
C ILE A 432 -30.82 -21.03 -14.11
N LEU A 433 -29.63 -20.98 -13.51
CA LEU A 433 -29.09 -22.06 -12.69
C LEU A 433 -29.97 -22.39 -11.50
N HIS A 434 -30.45 -21.38 -10.77
CA HIS A 434 -31.34 -21.61 -9.64
C HIS A 434 -32.61 -22.37 -10.08
N LEU A 435 -33.22 -21.96 -11.19
CA LEU A 435 -34.41 -22.64 -11.72
C LEU A 435 -34.10 -24.05 -12.23
N ALA A 436 -32.96 -24.23 -12.91
CA ALA A 436 -32.53 -25.53 -13.46
C ALA A 436 -32.25 -26.54 -12.35
N VAL A 437 -31.50 -26.14 -11.32
CA VAL A 437 -31.23 -26.99 -10.16
C VAL A 437 -32.52 -27.31 -9.42
N LEU A 438 -33.42 -26.34 -9.23
CA LEU A 438 -34.72 -26.57 -8.58
C LEU A 438 -35.61 -27.58 -9.33
N VAL A 439 -35.50 -27.64 -10.66
CA VAL A 439 -36.16 -28.69 -11.47
C VAL A 439 -35.47 -30.04 -11.27
N GLY A 440 -34.14 -30.10 -11.41
CA GLY A 440 -33.38 -31.35 -11.30
C GLY A 440 -33.44 -32.02 -9.93
N ILE A 441 -33.44 -31.25 -8.82
CA ILE A 441 -33.52 -31.83 -7.46
C ILE A 441 -34.95 -32.20 -7.02
N ALA A 442 -35.96 -32.00 -7.87
CA ALA A 442 -37.36 -32.14 -7.48
C ALA A 442 -37.75 -33.56 -7.06
N ASP A 443 -37.02 -34.57 -7.53
CA ASP A 443 -37.23 -35.97 -7.21
C ASP A 443 -36.57 -36.41 -5.88
N GLY A 444 -35.61 -35.62 -5.38
CA GLY A 444 -34.83 -35.84 -4.18
C GLY A 444 -33.47 -36.52 -4.40
N GLN A 445 -33.05 -36.74 -5.65
CA GLN A 445 -31.75 -37.33 -5.99
C GLN A 445 -31.00 -36.46 -7.00
N TYR A 446 -30.06 -35.64 -6.54
CA TYR A 446 -29.19 -34.92 -7.45
C TYR A 446 -28.09 -35.85 -7.98
N VAL A 447 -28.15 -36.21 -9.26
CA VAL A 447 -27.17 -37.12 -9.87
C VAL A 447 -26.05 -36.29 -10.53
N GLU A 448 -24.80 -36.74 -10.40
CA GLU A 448 -23.62 -36.06 -10.96
C GLU A 448 -23.71 -35.87 -12.50
N ALA A 449 -24.47 -36.73 -13.19
CA ALA A 449 -24.77 -36.58 -14.61
C ALA A 449 -25.56 -35.28 -14.91
N GLU A 450 -26.58 -34.96 -14.11
CA GLU A 450 -27.40 -33.75 -14.25
C GLU A 450 -26.58 -32.48 -13.99
N HIS A 451 -25.70 -32.55 -12.99
CA HIS A 451 -24.74 -31.49 -12.69
C HIS A 451 -23.89 -31.13 -13.91
N ASN A 452 -23.30 -32.14 -14.54
CA ASN A 452 -22.45 -31.96 -15.72
C ASN A 452 -23.24 -31.48 -16.94
N THR A 453 -24.49 -31.91 -17.11
CA THR A 453 -25.35 -31.44 -18.22
C THR A 453 -25.74 -29.97 -18.04
N ILE A 454 -26.12 -29.56 -16.82
CA ILE A 454 -26.45 -28.16 -16.50
C ILE A 454 -25.26 -27.25 -16.80
N LEU A 455 -24.06 -27.64 -16.34
CA LEU A 455 -22.85 -26.84 -16.53
C LEU A 455 -22.41 -26.79 -18.00
N SER A 456 -22.32 -27.92 -18.69
CA SER A 456 -21.89 -27.97 -20.09
C SER A 456 -22.80 -27.16 -21.03
N HIS A 457 -24.12 -27.18 -20.79
CA HIS A 457 -25.07 -26.42 -21.59
C HIS A 457 -24.95 -24.91 -21.33
N LEU A 458 -24.80 -24.49 -20.06
CA LEU A 458 -24.67 -23.08 -19.72
C LEU A 458 -23.32 -22.47 -20.13
N GLU A 459 -22.25 -23.27 -20.08
CA GLU A 459 -20.96 -22.89 -20.61
C GLU A 459 -20.97 -22.65 -22.13
N SER A 460 -21.89 -23.30 -22.86
CA SER A 460 -22.04 -23.11 -24.30
C SER A 460 -22.84 -21.87 -24.68
N ILE A 461 -23.71 -21.40 -23.77
CA ILE A 461 -24.62 -20.25 -24.00
C ILE A 461 -23.98 -18.92 -23.59
N PHE A 462 -23.21 -18.90 -22.50
CA PHE A 462 -22.66 -17.68 -21.92
C PHE A 462 -21.14 -17.57 -22.12
N GLY A 463 -20.67 -16.39 -22.50
CA GLY A 463 -19.24 -16.10 -22.69
C GLY A 463 -18.48 -15.89 -21.38
N LEU A 464 -18.64 -16.80 -20.42
CA LEU A 464 -18.07 -16.71 -19.08
C LEU A 464 -16.57 -17.03 -19.08
N SER A 465 -15.82 -16.32 -18.23
CA SER A 465 -14.40 -16.62 -17.99
C SER A 465 -14.20 -17.96 -17.28
N THR A 466 -13.01 -18.57 -17.40
CA THR A 466 -12.70 -19.85 -16.72
C THR A 466 -12.89 -19.75 -15.20
N GLN A 467 -12.52 -18.62 -14.61
CA GLN A 467 -12.66 -18.36 -13.17
C GLN A 467 -14.13 -18.25 -12.75
N GLU A 468 -14.97 -17.61 -13.56
CA GLU A 468 -16.40 -17.55 -13.32
C GLU A 468 -17.08 -18.90 -13.49
N LYS A 469 -16.64 -19.71 -14.46
CA LYS A 469 -17.12 -21.09 -14.62
C LYS A 469 -16.84 -21.93 -13.38
N GLN A 470 -15.61 -21.88 -12.85
CA GLN A 470 -15.25 -22.56 -11.60
C GLN A 470 -16.15 -22.11 -10.45
N ARG A 471 -16.37 -20.79 -10.31
CA ARG A 471 -17.23 -20.26 -9.25
C ARG A 471 -18.70 -20.68 -9.43
N LEU A 472 -19.23 -20.68 -10.65
CA LEU A 472 -20.58 -21.17 -10.93
C LEU A 472 -20.75 -22.65 -10.62
N GLU A 473 -19.75 -23.48 -10.91
CA GLU A 473 -19.77 -24.88 -10.50
C GLU A 473 -19.96 -25.00 -8.98
N MET A 474 -19.22 -24.21 -8.20
CA MET A 474 -19.36 -24.20 -6.73
C MET A 474 -20.74 -23.66 -6.29
N PHE A 475 -21.27 -22.66 -7.01
CA PHE A 475 -22.60 -22.14 -6.75
C PHE A 475 -23.69 -23.18 -7.01
N VAL A 476 -23.56 -23.99 -8.07
CA VAL A 476 -24.48 -25.10 -8.37
C VAL A 476 -24.40 -26.18 -7.30
N ARG A 477 -23.19 -26.54 -6.85
CA ARG A 477 -22.99 -27.47 -5.73
C ARG A 477 -23.62 -26.96 -4.44
N TRP A 478 -23.60 -25.65 -4.20
CA TRP A 478 -24.31 -25.06 -3.07
C TRP A 478 -25.84 -25.11 -3.26
N LEU A 479 -26.33 -24.81 -4.46
CA LEU A 479 -27.77 -24.88 -4.76
C LEU A 479 -28.34 -26.29 -4.53
N SER A 480 -27.59 -27.36 -4.81
CA SER A 480 -28.07 -28.73 -4.66
C SER A 480 -28.20 -29.21 -3.20
N ILE A 481 -27.51 -28.57 -2.26
CA ILE A 481 -27.61 -28.87 -0.81
C ILE A 481 -28.51 -27.88 -0.07
N SER A 482 -28.78 -26.71 -0.65
CA SER A 482 -29.57 -25.66 -0.01
C SER A 482 -31.09 -25.89 -0.16
N ASP A 483 -31.86 -25.43 0.83
CA ASP A 483 -33.32 -25.42 0.77
C ASP A 483 -33.84 -24.38 -0.24
N LEU A 484 -33.87 -24.73 -1.53
CA LEU A 484 -34.32 -23.84 -2.60
C LEU A 484 -35.81 -23.51 -2.48
N LYS A 485 -36.15 -22.20 -2.51
CA LYS A 485 -37.54 -21.71 -2.45
C LYS A 485 -37.81 -20.72 -3.58
N LEU A 486 -38.96 -20.86 -4.24
CA LEU A 486 -39.41 -19.99 -5.33
C LEU A 486 -39.75 -18.54 -4.89
N ASN A 487 -39.94 -18.30 -3.58
CA ASN A 487 -40.46 -17.03 -3.06
C ASN A 487 -39.51 -15.83 -3.27
N GLY A 488 -38.19 -16.06 -3.37
CA GLY A 488 -37.19 -14.99 -3.58
C GLY A 488 -36.92 -14.63 -5.05
N ILE A 489 -37.38 -15.45 -5.99
CA ILE A 489 -37.05 -15.35 -7.41
C ILE A 489 -38.15 -14.63 -8.20
N LYS A 490 -39.37 -14.59 -7.66
CA LYS A 490 -40.56 -14.04 -8.32
C LYS A 490 -40.36 -12.63 -8.87
N LYS A 491 -39.78 -11.70 -8.08
CA LYS A 491 -39.49 -10.33 -8.54
C LYS A 491 -38.51 -10.27 -9.72
N ARG A 492 -37.52 -11.17 -9.75
CA ARG A 492 -36.54 -11.27 -10.85
C ARG A 492 -37.12 -11.92 -12.11
N LEU A 493 -38.20 -12.70 -11.96
CA LEU A 493 -38.95 -13.28 -13.08
C LEU A 493 -39.97 -12.31 -13.68
N GLU A 494 -40.56 -11.44 -12.86
CA GLU A 494 -41.54 -10.43 -13.29
C GLU A 494 -40.92 -9.36 -14.21
N SER A 495 -39.63 -9.08 -14.09
CA SER A 495 -38.90 -8.13 -14.96
C SER A 495 -38.55 -8.69 -16.34
N LEU A 496 -38.87 -9.96 -16.63
CA LEU A 496 -38.56 -10.61 -17.89
C LEU A 496 -39.63 -10.35 -18.96
N ASN A 497 -39.19 -10.10 -20.19
CA ASN A 497 -40.07 -10.02 -21.35
C ASN A 497 -40.55 -11.41 -21.81
N GLN A 498 -41.54 -11.45 -22.71
CA GLN A 498 -42.18 -12.70 -23.11
C GLN A 498 -41.25 -13.65 -23.87
N GLU A 499 -40.30 -13.12 -24.64
CA GLU A 499 -39.32 -13.90 -25.40
C GLU A 499 -38.30 -14.57 -24.47
N GLN A 500 -37.83 -13.84 -23.44
CA GLN A 500 -36.95 -14.34 -22.37
C GLN A 500 -37.64 -15.45 -21.56
N LYS A 501 -38.87 -15.21 -21.12
CA LYS A 501 -39.70 -16.20 -20.40
C LYS A 501 -39.80 -17.49 -21.21
N MET A 502 -40.04 -17.38 -22.52
CA MET A 502 -40.16 -18.54 -23.42
C MET A 502 -38.82 -19.27 -23.61
N SER A 503 -37.71 -18.55 -23.76
CA SER A 503 -36.37 -19.12 -23.88
C SER A 503 -35.94 -19.90 -22.62
N ILE A 504 -36.12 -19.30 -21.44
CA ILE A 504 -35.84 -19.95 -20.15
C ILE A 504 -36.70 -21.21 -19.99
N SER A 505 -37.98 -21.14 -20.36
CA SER A 505 -38.88 -22.29 -20.24
C SER A 505 -38.45 -23.49 -21.11
N LYS A 506 -38.00 -23.26 -22.35
CA LYS A 506 -37.45 -24.30 -23.23
C LYS A 506 -36.18 -24.92 -22.66
N PHE A 507 -35.30 -24.08 -22.11
CA PHE A 507 -34.08 -24.55 -21.45
C PHE A 507 -34.40 -25.45 -20.24
N LEU A 508 -35.31 -25.05 -19.35
CA LEU A 508 -35.68 -25.86 -18.19
C LEU A 508 -36.29 -27.21 -18.59
N VAL A 509 -37.07 -27.26 -19.67
CA VAL A 509 -37.57 -28.53 -20.22
C VAL A 509 -36.44 -29.38 -20.80
N SER A 510 -35.41 -28.79 -21.44
CA SER A 510 -34.25 -29.55 -21.90
C SER A 510 -33.42 -30.14 -20.75
N VAL A 511 -33.32 -29.42 -19.62
CA VAL A 511 -32.64 -29.91 -18.41
C VAL A 511 -33.39 -31.11 -17.83
N ALA A 512 -34.71 -31.02 -17.70
CA ALA A 512 -35.53 -32.15 -17.22
C ALA A 512 -35.53 -33.37 -18.18
N CYS A 513 -35.18 -33.19 -19.45
CA CYS A 513 -35.07 -34.29 -20.43
C CYS A 513 -33.66 -34.91 -20.50
N ALA A 514 -32.68 -34.41 -19.75
CA ALA A 514 -31.26 -34.71 -19.96
C ALA A 514 -30.88 -36.18 -19.70
N ASP A 515 -31.53 -36.81 -18.74
CA ASP A 515 -31.33 -38.21 -18.34
C ASP A 515 -32.21 -39.20 -19.14
N GLY A 516 -33.08 -38.67 -20.00
CA GLY A 516 -34.02 -39.43 -20.82
C GLY A 516 -35.31 -39.88 -20.11
N ILE A 517 -35.50 -39.58 -18.82
CA ILE A 517 -36.67 -40.00 -18.03
C ILE A 517 -37.20 -38.82 -17.21
N ILE A 518 -38.27 -38.18 -17.68
CA ILE A 518 -38.89 -37.07 -16.94
C ILE A 518 -39.75 -37.62 -15.80
N HIS A 519 -39.40 -37.26 -14.57
CA HIS A 519 -40.14 -37.67 -13.37
C HIS A 519 -41.38 -36.78 -13.13
N PRO A 520 -42.50 -37.34 -12.60
CA PRO A 520 -43.71 -36.56 -12.33
C PRO A 520 -43.51 -35.35 -11.42
N LYS A 521 -42.58 -35.45 -10.45
CA LYS A 521 -42.24 -34.37 -9.52
C LYS A 521 -41.56 -33.18 -10.23
N GLU A 522 -40.71 -33.45 -11.22
CA GLU A 522 -40.09 -32.40 -12.05
C GLU A 522 -41.14 -31.66 -12.88
N VAL A 523 -42.10 -32.40 -13.46
CA VAL A 523 -43.24 -31.80 -14.20
C VAL A 523 -44.08 -30.91 -13.29
N GLU A 524 -44.30 -31.29 -12.02
CA GLU A 524 -44.99 -30.43 -11.05
C GLU A 524 -44.23 -29.14 -10.76
N VAL A 525 -42.91 -29.21 -10.62
CA VAL A 525 -42.05 -28.03 -10.42
C VAL A 525 -42.03 -27.15 -11.67
N LEU A 526 -41.89 -27.72 -12.86
CA LEU A 526 -42.00 -27.02 -14.13
C LEU A 526 -43.36 -26.33 -14.28
N LYS A 527 -44.48 -26.98 -13.92
CA LYS A 527 -45.82 -26.36 -13.91
C LYS A 527 -45.89 -25.15 -12.98
N LYS A 528 -45.24 -25.20 -11.81
CA LYS A 528 -45.16 -24.05 -10.89
C LYS A 528 -44.34 -22.91 -11.50
N ILE A 529 -43.21 -23.22 -12.13
CA ILE A 529 -42.37 -22.22 -12.81
C ILE A 529 -43.10 -21.59 -13.99
N TYR A 530 -43.79 -22.37 -14.84
CA TYR A 530 -44.57 -21.87 -15.97
C TYR A 530 -45.67 -20.91 -15.52
N LYS A 531 -46.36 -21.20 -14.41
CA LYS A 531 -47.32 -20.27 -13.81
C LYS A 531 -46.67 -18.96 -13.34
N LEU A 532 -45.46 -19.03 -12.77
CA LEU A 532 -44.70 -17.84 -12.36
C LEU A 532 -44.18 -17.03 -13.55
N LEU A 533 -43.88 -17.69 -14.67
CA LEU A 533 -43.48 -17.05 -15.93
C LEU A 533 -44.70 -16.54 -16.74
N GLU A 534 -45.93 -16.73 -16.26
CA GLU A 534 -47.17 -16.38 -16.99
C GLU A 534 -47.31 -17.09 -18.35
N LEU A 535 -46.83 -18.35 -18.41
CA LEU A 535 -46.92 -19.23 -19.57
C LEU A 535 -47.97 -20.32 -19.34
N ASP A 536 -48.54 -20.86 -20.43
CA ASP A 536 -49.49 -21.97 -20.36
C ASP A 536 -48.81 -23.27 -19.88
N PRO A 537 -49.16 -23.82 -18.70
CA PRO A 537 -48.55 -25.04 -18.18
C PRO A 537 -48.79 -26.29 -19.06
N GLU A 538 -49.81 -26.31 -19.90
CA GLU A 538 -50.08 -27.45 -20.80
C GLU A 538 -49.09 -27.51 -21.98
N SER A 539 -48.43 -26.40 -22.30
CA SER A 539 -47.38 -26.34 -23.34
C SER A 539 -46.10 -27.11 -22.98
N ILE A 540 -45.93 -27.50 -21.71
CA ILE A 540 -44.81 -28.34 -21.24
C ILE A 540 -44.79 -29.66 -22.01
N TYR A 541 -45.93 -30.33 -22.20
CA TYR A 541 -45.99 -31.63 -22.88
C TYR A 541 -45.64 -31.53 -24.37
N SER A 542 -46.01 -30.44 -25.06
CA SER A 542 -45.58 -30.21 -26.43
C SER A 542 -44.07 -29.97 -26.54
N ASN A 543 -43.46 -29.29 -25.58
CA ASN A 543 -42.02 -29.04 -25.55
C ASN A 543 -41.23 -30.31 -25.22
N ILE A 544 -41.76 -31.16 -24.33
CA ILE A 544 -41.20 -32.48 -24.02
C ILE A 544 -41.18 -33.36 -25.27
N HIS A 545 -42.29 -33.45 -26.01
CA HIS A 545 -42.36 -34.24 -27.23
C HIS A 545 -41.39 -33.74 -28.30
N ASN A 546 -41.27 -32.43 -28.49
CA ASN A 546 -40.29 -31.85 -29.42
C ASN A 546 -38.85 -32.22 -29.02
N ASN A 547 -38.49 -32.16 -27.74
CA ASN A 547 -37.14 -32.55 -27.28
C ASN A 547 -36.89 -34.06 -27.38
N GLN A 548 -37.88 -34.92 -27.07
CA GLN A 548 -37.76 -36.37 -27.24
C GLN A 548 -37.62 -36.80 -28.71
N THR A 549 -38.20 -36.05 -29.67
CA THR A 549 -37.96 -36.30 -31.10
C THR A 549 -36.56 -35.90 -31.57
N ILE A 550 -35.91 -34.96 -30.87
CA ILE A 550 -34.53 -34.53 -31.15
C ILE A 550 -33.52 -35.54 -30.56
N ILE A 551 -33.81 -36.11 -29.37
CA ILE A 551 -32.97 -37.13 -28.72
C ILE A 551 -33.09 -38.50 -29.43
N ASN A 552 -34.28 -38.85 -29.98
CA ASN A 552 -34.50 -40.12 -30.68
C ASN A 552 -34.01 -40.17 -32.15
N ASN A 553 -33.24 -39.19 -32.62
CA ASN A 553 -32.63 -39.16 -33.95
C ASN A 553 -31.20 -39.73 -33.98
N GLU A 554 -30.81 -40.58 -33.03
CA GLU A 554 -29.69 -41.50 -33.23
C GLU A 554 -30.14 -42.70 -34.08
N PRO A 555 -29.35 -43.14 -35.08
CA PRO A 555 -29.74 -44.23 -35.95
C PRO A 555 -29.87 -45.53 -35.14
N LYS A 556 -31.10 -46.00 -34.92
CA LYS A 556 -31.36 -47.34 -34.39
C LYS A 556 -30.74 -48.37 -35.32
N THR A 557 -29.80 -49.17 -34.81
CA THR A 557 -29.18 -50.26 -35.55
C THR A 557 -30.25 -51.32 -35.85
N ILE A 558 -30.62 -51.45 -37.12
CA ILE A 558 -31.56 -52.47 -37.58
C ILE A 558 -30.78 -53.79 -37.70
N ILE A 559 -31.19 -54.81 -36.94
CA ILE A 559 -30.66 -56.18 -37.06
C ILE A 559 -31.00 -56.68 -38.48
N ALA A 560 -30.00 -57.20 -39.19
CA ALA A 560 -30.14 -57.68 -40.56
C ALA A 560 -31.16 -58.84 -40.65
N GLY A 561 -32.32 -58.58 -41.24
CA GLY A 561 -33.25 -59.60 -41.72
C GLY A 561 -32.94 -59.98 -43.17
N GLU A 562 -33.04 -61.27 -43.47
CA GLU A 562 -32.69 -61.87 -44.76
C GLU A 562 -33.46 -61.30 -45.95
N THR A 563 -32.78 -61.29 -47.10
CA THR A 563 -33.16 -60.69 -48.36
C THR A 563 -34.42 -61.29 -48.98
N SER A 564 -35.44 -60.46 -49.22
CA SER A 564 -36.45 -60.70 -50.26
C SER A 564 -36.49 -59.52 -51.23
N LEU A 565 -36.06 -59.78 -52.47
CA LEU A 565 -36.11 -58.88 -53.63
C LEU A 565 -37.56 -58.58 -54.01
N ASN A 566 -38.00 -57.30 -54.01
CA ASN A 566 -39.03 -56.82 -54.97
C ASN A 566 -39.40 -55.31 -54.93
N TYR A 567 -38.45 -54.39 -54.72
CA TYR A 567 -38.71 -52.96 -55.04
C TYR A 567 -37.51 -52.29 -55.70
N LYS A 568 -37.75 -51.61 -56.84
CA LYS A 568 -36.77 -50.79 -57.55
C LYS A 568 -36.49 -49.51 -56.76
N ILE A 569 -35.27 -49.34 -56.30
CA ILE A 569 -34.75 -48.10 -55.72
C ILE A 569 -34.56 -47.07 -56.87
N PRO A 570 -35.01 -45.80 -56.75
CA PRO A 570 -34.81 -44.78 -57.78
C PRO A 570 -33.33 -44.41 -57.95
N LYS A 571 -32.94 -44.02 -59.17
CA LYS A 571 -31.56 -43.63 -59.50
C LYS A 571 -31.13 -42.36 -58.74
N LYS A 572 -29.98 -42.44 -58.09
CA LYS A 572 -29.27 -41.35 -57.39
C LYS A 572 -28.90 -40.25 -58.40
N THR A 573 -29.44 -39.05 -58.22
CA THR A 573 -28.99 -37.83 -58.91
C THR A 573 -27.84 -37.19 -58.13
N ASP A 574 -26.74 -37.02 -58.85
CA ASP A 574 -25.53 -36.21 -58.68
C ASP A 574 -25.07 -35.73 -57.29
N LYS A 575 -23.88 -36.24 -56.93
CA LYS A 575 -22.80 -35.68 -56.10
C LYS A 575 -23.19 -34.59 -55.08
N ILE A 576 -23.29 -35.03 -53.83
CA ILE A 576 -22.98 -34.20 -52.67
C ILE A 576 -21.63 -34.70 -52.15
N ASP A 577 -20.64 -33.81 -52.08
CA ASP A 577 -19.33 -34.09 -51.51
C ASP A 577 -19.47 -34.54 -50.05
N GLU A 578 -19.07 -35.78 -49.77
CA GLU A 578 -18.76 -36.27 -48.43
C GLU A 578 -17.49 -35.57 -47.93
N ASN A 579 -17.63 -34.38 -47.30
CA ASN A 579 -16.83 -33.93 -46.15
C ASN A 579 -17.06 -32.48 -45.70
N THR A 580 -18.03 -31.74 -46.21
CA THR A 580 -18.27 -30.37 -45.75
C THR A 580 -19.33 -30.34 -44.65
N LEU A 581 -18.84 -30.23 -43.41
CA LEU A 581 -19.60 -29.79 -42.25
C LEU A 581 -20.45 -28.58 -42.69
N ASN A 582 -21.78 -28.68 -42.62
CA ASN A 582 -22.69 -27.70 -43.20
C ASN A 582 -22.64 -26.40 -42.38
N GLN A 583 -21.70 -25.51 -42.74
CA GLN A 583 -21.41 -24.27 -42.01
C GLN A 583 -22.63 -23.35 -41.88
N HIS A 584 -23.61 -23.47 -42.77
CA HIS A 584 -24.88 -22.75 -42.65
C HIS A 584 -25.73 -23.21 -41.47
N ILE A 585 -25.76 -24.51 -41.15
CA ILE A 585 -26.51 -25.05 -40.01
C ILE A 585 -25.80 -24.67 -38.70
N ILE A 586 -24.46 -24.76 -38.68
CA ILE A 586 -23.64 -24.34 -37.54
C ILE A 586 -23.78 -22.84 -37.29
N ASN A 587 -23.68 -22.01 -38.34
CA ASN A 587 -23.89 -20.57 -38.20
C ASN A 587 -25.33 -20.24 -37.81
N SER A 588 -26.34 -21.01 -38.21
CA SER A 588 -27.72 -20.80 -37.73
C SER A 588 -27.89 -21.16 -36.25
N LYS A 589 -27.29 -22.27 -35.78
CA LYS A 589 -27.30 -22.71 -34.38
C LYS A 589 -26.49 -21.77 -33.46
N ILE A 590 -25.36 -21.26 -33.95
CA ILE A 590 -24.54 -20.25 -33.26
C ILE A 590 -25.31 -18.93 -33.23
N LYS A 591 -25.99 -18.53 -34.31
CA LYS A 591 -26.78 -17.29 -34.36
C LYS A 591 -28.02 -17.36 -33.45
N GLU A 592 -28.72 -18.49 -33.40
CA GLU A 592 -29.80 -18.74 -32.43
C GLU A 592 -29.28 -18.70 -30.98
N SER A 593 -28.09 -19.27 -30.70
CA SER A 593 -27.47 -19.17 -29.36
C SER A 593 -26.99 -17.76 -29.02
N LEU A 594 -26.54 -16.98 -30.02
CA LEU A 594 -26.10 -15.59 -29.85
C LEU A 594 -27.28 -14.62 -29.67
N GLU A 595 -28.42 -14.86 -30.32
CA GLU A 595 -29.65 -14.08 -30.13
C GLU A 595 -30.23 -14.35 -28.73
N VAL A 596 -30.25 -15.62 -28.29
CA VAL A 596 -30.59 -15.98 -26.90
C VAL A 596 -29.60 -15.34 -25.91
N ARG A 597 -28.30 -15.31 -26.23
CA ARG A 597 -27.27 -14.65 -25.40
C ARG A 597 -27.50 -13.14 -25.27
N ALA A 598 -27.86 -12.45 -26.35
CA ALA A 598 -28.15 -11.01 -26.33
C ALA A 598 -29.45 -10.67 -25.57
N ILE A 599 -30.45 -11.54 -25.70
CA ILE A 599 -31.74 -11.41 -25.02
C ILE A 599 -31.61 -11.71 -23.52
N LEU A 600 -30.79 -12.70 -23.14
CA LEU A 600 -30.55 -13.04 -21.74
C LEU A 600 -29.57 -12.07 -21.03
N SER A 601 -28.63 -11.45 -21.76
CA SER A 601 -27.74 -10.40 -21.21
C SER A 601 -28.46 -9.09 -20.89
N GLN A 602 -29.62 -8.83 -21.52
CA GLN A 602 -30.44 -7.63 -21.28
C GLN A 602 -31.34 -7.73 -20.02
N ILE A 603 -31.33 -8.86 -19.32
CA ILE A 603 -32.25 -9.16 -18.21
C ILE A 603 -32.02 -8.31 -16.94
N PHE A 604 -30.82 -7.75 -16.74
CA PHE A 604 -30.43 -7.14 -15.46
C PHE A 604 -29.82 -5.74 -15.59
N VAL A 605 -30.17 -4.97 -16.64
CA VAL A 605 -29.96 -3.52 -16.58
C VAL A 605 -31.06 -2.96 -15.68
N GLU A 606 -30.71 -2.54 -14.48
CA GLU A 606 -31.57 -1.65 -13.70
C GLU A 606 -31.83 -0.42 -14.58
N THR A 607 -33.04 -0.32 -15.15
CA THR A 607 -33.54 0.93 -15.72
C THR A 607 -34.00 1.83 -14.58
N ASP A 608 -33.09 2.15 -13.67
CA ASP A 608 -33.05 3.44 -12.98
C ASP A 608 -31.75 4.11 -13.39
N THR A 609 -31.68 4.39 -14.69
CA THR A 609 -30.80 5.42 -15.20
C THR A 609 -31.66 6.33 -16.07
N GLU A 610 -32.18 7.40 -15.49
CA GLU A 610 -31.94 8.67 -16.17
C GLU A 610 -30.46 8.68 -16.53
N PRO A 611 -30.07 9.08 -17.76
CA PRO A 611 -28.70 8.98 -18.19
C PRO A 611 -27.83 9.73 -17.18
N VAL A 612 -27.14 8.99 -16.31
CA VAL A 612 -26.00 9.50 -15.59
C VAL A 612 -25.00 9.77 -16.69
N LYS A 613 -25.00 11.01 -17.18
CA LYS A 613 -23.90 11.57 -17.92
C LYS A 613 -22.66 11.14 -17.16
N VAL A 614 -21.84 10.32 -17.80
CA VAL A 614 -20.47 10.07 -17.36
C VAL A 614 -19.83 11.46 -17.27
N LYS A 615 -19.84 12.04 -16.07
CA LYS A 615 -19.03 13.22 -15.77
C LYS A 615 -17.61 12.71 -15.90
N GLN A 616 -16.98 13.10 -17.01
CA GLN A 616 -15.53 13.10 -17.11
C GLN A 616 -14.99 13.61 -15.79
N ILE A 617 -14.07 12.85 -15.19
CA ILE A 617 -13.31 13.26 -14.01
C ILE A 617 -12.56 14.53 -14.43
N GLN A 618 -13.16 15.68 -14.19
CA GLN A 618 -12.47 16.95 -14.17
C GLN A 618 -11.69 16.97 -12.87
N LYS A 619 -10.39 17.28 -12.95
CA LYS A 619 -9.56 17.49 -11.76
C LYS A 619 -10.18 18.62 -10.94
N ASN A 620 -10.82 18.31 -9.82
CA ASN A 620 -11.31 19.31 -8.86
C ASN A 620 -10.13 20.19 -8.42
N ARG A 621 -10.32 21.52 -8.42
CA ARG A 621 -9.30 22.47 -7.97
C ARG A 621 -9.14 22.50 -6.45
N PHE A 622 -10.12 22.02 -5.69
CA PHE A 622 -10.16 22.06 -4.24
C PHE A 622 -10.31 20.63 -3.66
N ASN A 623 -9.18 19.98 -3.39
CA ASN A 623 -9.12 18.76 -2.57
C ASN A 623 -8.57 19.16 -1.20
N MET A 624 -9.45 19.58 -0.30
CA MET A 624 -9.09 19.86 1.10
C MET A 624 -9.22 18.57 1.92
N GLU A 625 -8.26 18.28 2.80
CA GLU A 625 -8.27 17.08 3.64
C GLU A 625 -9.52 17.05 4.53
N GLY A 626 -10.32 15.99 4.43
CA GLY A 626 -11.57 15.81 5.18
C GLY A 626 -12.85 16.10 4.41
N LEU A 627 -12.79 16.80 3.27
CA LEU A 627 -13.96 17.06 2.42
C LEU A 627 -14.14 15.91 1.42
N ASP A 628 -15.33 15.29 1.39
CA ASP A 628 -15.63 14.27 0.39
C ASP A 628 -15.84 14.89 -1.01
N ASN A 629 -15.90 14.03 -2.04
CA ASN A 629 -15.95 14.47 -3.43
C ASN A 629 -17.21 15.29 -3.74
N ASP A 630 -18.34 15.01 -3.08
CA ASP A 630 -19.61 15.70 -3.35
C ASP A 630 -19.59 17.10 -2.72
N HIS A 631 -19.06 17.24 -1.51
CA HIS A 631 -18.87 18.53 -0.86
C HIS A 631 -17.76 19.37 -1.53
N SER A 632 -16.70 18.74 -2.07
CA SER A 632 -15.71 19.42 -2.92
C SER A 632 -16.32 19.97 -4.22
N LEU A 633 -17.22 19.21 -4.85
CA LEU A 633 -17.94 19.66 -6.06
C LEU A 633 -18.92 20.80 -5.75
N LEU A 634 -19.58 20.74 -4.59
CA LEU A 634 -20.45 21.82 -4.12
C LEU A 634 -19.64 23.09 -3.88
N LEU A 635 -18.52 22.98 -3.16
CA LEU A 635 -17.60 24.07 -2.87
C LEU A 635 -17.12 24.78 -4.16
N GLU A 636 -16.70 24.01 -5.18
CA GLU A 636 -16.27 24.57 -6.46
C GLU A 636 -17.38 25.38 -7.16
N LYS A 637 -18.63 24.95 -7.06
CA LYS A 637 -19.77 25.66 -7.68
C LYS A 637 -20.17 26.92 -6.92
N ILE A 638 -20.14 26.91 -5.59
CA ILE A 638 -20.66 28.01 -4.78
C ILE A 638 -19.68 29.18 -4.63
N ILE A 639 -18.37 28.93 -4.77
CA ILE A 639 -17.31 29.97 -4.66
C ILE A 639 -17.38 31.02 -5.78
N CYS A 640 -18.06 30.74 -6.89
CA CYS A 640 -18.19 31.69 -8.01
C CYS A 640 -19.09 32.90 -7.71
N LYS A 641 -19.90 32.86 -6.65
CA LYS A 641 -20.86 33.91 -6.28
C LYS A 641 -20.85 34.10 -4.76
N GLU A 642 -20.96 35.34 -4.32
CA GLU A 642 -20.77 35.74 -2.92
C GLU A 642 -22.03 35.61 -2.09
N VAL A 643 -23.19 35.72 -2.75
CA VAL A 643 -24.51 35.66 -2.14
C VAL A 643 -25.40 34.76 -3.00
N TRP A 644 -26.01 33.77 -2.38
CA TRP A 644 -26.91 32.81 -3.00
C TRP A 644 -28.31 32.95 -2.42
N GLU A 645 -29.33 32.94 -3.28
CA GLU A 645 -30.70 32.71 -2.82
C GLU A 645 -30.84 31.24 -2.38
N HIS A 646 -31.62 30.97 -1.34
CA HIS A 646 -31.80 29.60 -0.83
C HIS A 646 -32.31 28.62 -1.90
N SER A 647 -33.21 29.07 -2.77
CA SER A 647 -33.76 28.26 -3.87
C SER A 647 -32.70 27.89 -4.90
N GLU A 648 -31.75 28.78 -5.18
CA GLU A 648 -30.62 28.53 -6.08
C GLU A 648 -29.65 27.54 -5.45
N PHE A 649 -29.29 27.73 -4.18
CA PHE A 649 -28.38 26.85 -3.45
C PHE A 649 -28.95 25.44 -3.28
N GLU A 650 -30.24 25.32 -2.97
CA GLU A 650 -30.94 24.04 -2.87
C GLU A 650 -30.95 23.29 -4.20
N SER A 651 -31.13 23.99 -5.32
CA SER A 651 -31.04 23.41 -6.66
C SER A 651 -29.64 22.85 -6.95
N VAL A 652 -28.58 23.57 -6.55
CA VAL A 652 -27.19 23.12 -6.71
C VAL A 652 -26.89 21.90 -5.83
N CYS A 653 -27.33 21.91 -4.57
CA CYS A 653 -27.17 20.77 -3.66
C CYS A 653 -27.91 19.53 -4.19
N LYS A 654 -29.13 19.71 -4.70
CA LYS A 654 -29.94 18.64 -5.28
C LYS A 654 -29.32 18.05 -6.55
N GLU A 655 -28.65 18.86 -7.37
CA GLU A 655 -27.91 18.38 -8.55
C GLU A 655 -26.72 17.48 -8.16
N ILE A 656 -26.18 17.65 -6.95
CA ILE A 656 -25.04 16.89 -6.42
C ILE A 656 -25.51 15.72 -5.54
N GLY A 657 -26.75 15.75 -5.02
CA GLY A 657 -27.32 14.74 -4.14
C GLY A 657 -27.13 15.05 -2.65
N LEU A 658 -26.82 16.30 -2.29
CA LEU A 658 -26.62 16.75 -0.91
C LEU A 658 -27.87 17.44 -0.34
N MET A 659 -28.05 17.32 0.97
CA MET A 659 -29.04 18.12 1.71
C MET A 659 -28.44 19.49 2.05
N PRO A 660 -29.13 20.62 1.79
CA PRO A 660 -28.55 21.96 1.94
C PRO A 660 -27.94 22.25 3.32
N ASP A 661 -28.68 22.03 4.39
CA ASP A 661 -28.20 22.34 5.75
C ASP A 661 -27.02 21.45 6.17
N GLY A 662 -27.09 20.15 5.85
CA GLY A 662 -26.01 19.21 6.15
C GLY A 662 -24.73 19.50 5.33
N ALA A 663 -24.90 20.02 4.11
CA ALA A 663 -23.77 20.41 3.28
C ALA A 663 -23.08 21.69 3.80
N ILE A 664 -23.86 22.65 4.30
CA ILE A 664 -23.34 23.86 4.96
C ILE A 664 -22.57 23.48 6.22
N GLU A 665 -23.13 22.60 7.07
CA GLU A 665 -22.48 22.14 8.30
C GLU A 665 -21.17 21.41 8.02
N SER A 666 -21.17 20.46 7.07
CA SER A 666 -19.99 19.66 6.72
C SER A 666 -18.86 20.52 6.13
N ILE A 667 -19.19 21.50 5.28
CA ILE A 667 -18.20 22.45 4.75
C ILE A 667 -17.68 23.34 5.88
N ASN A 668 -18.56 23.94 6.68
CA ASN A 668 -18.15 24.84 7.76
C ASN A 668 -17.31 24.16 8.83
N GLU A 669 -17.58 22.90 9.19
CA GLU A 669 -16.79 22.16 10.17
C GLU A 669 -15.31 22.06 9.73
N ILE A 670 -15.07 21.82 8.45
CA ILE A 670 -13.71 21.71 7.89
C ILE A 670 -13.02 23.07 7.85
N PHE A 671 -13.73 24.12 7.44
CA PHE A 671 -13.18 25.47 7.38
C PHE A 671 -12.94 26.06 8.77
N TYR A 672 -13.82 25.79 9.73
CA TYR A 672 -13.66 26.20 11.12
C TYR A 672 -12.45 25.49 11.76
N ASN A 673 -12.27 24.18 11.52
CA ASN A 673 -11.10 23.46 12.02
C ASN A 673 -9.76 23.96 11.45
N LYS A 674 -9.77 24.53 10.23
CA LYS A 674 -8.54 24.99 9.55
C LYS A 674 -8.26 26.47 9.73
N TYR A 675 -9.28 27.33 9.80
CA TYR A 675 -9.17 28.79 9.80
C TYR A 675 -9.89 29.47 10.98
N ASP A 676 -10.45 28.71 11.94
CA ASP A 676 -11.24 29.18 13.09
C ASP A 676 -12.48 30.02 12.71
N GLU A 677 -12.92 29.97 11.44
CA GLU A 677 -14.08 30.69 10.91
C GLU A 677 -14.92 29.83 9.94
N ASN A 678 -16.23 30.11 9.89
CA ASN A 678 -17.14 29.46 8.94
C ASN A 678 -16.99 30.06 7.54
N LEU A 679 -17.03 29.22 6.51
CA LEU A 679 -17.02 29.70 5.13
C LEU A 679 -18.39 30.20 4.69
N ILE A 680 -19.46 29.53 5.11
CA ILE A 680 -20.83 29.76 4.68
C ILE A 680 -21.67 30.27 5.85
N GLU A 681 -22.26 31.45 5.71
CA GLU A 681 -23.19 32.02 6.68
C GLU A 681 -24.63 31.89 6.15
N ASN A 682 -25.52 31.33 6.97
CA ASN A 682 -26.89 30.97 6.59
C ASN A 682 -27.91 31.84 7.36
N ASP A 683 -28.07 33.09 6.91
CA ASP A 683 -29.03 34.06 7.48
C ASP A 683 -30.23 34.27 6.52
N ASP A 684 -30.55 35.50 6.08
CA ASP A 684 -31.64 35.77 5.12
C ASP A 684 -31.32 35.30 3.69
N ASN A 685 -30.03 35.22 3.36
CA ASN A 685 -29.47 34.64 2.14
C ASN A 685 -28.16 33.94 2.51
N ILE A 686 -27.73 32.98 1.69
CA ILE A 686 -26.50 32.23 1.92
C ILE A 686 -25.30 33.06 1.47
N GLN A 687 -24.42 33.45 2.40
CA GLN A 687 -23.24 34.28 2.12
C GLN A 687 -21.95 33.48 2.21
N ILE A 688 -21.01 33.73 1.30
CA ILE A 688 -19.69 33.09 1.27
C ILE A 688 -18.61 34.06 1.75
N ASN A 689 -17.88 33.71 2.81
CA ASN A 689 -16.82 34.53 3.40
C ASN A 689 -15.59 34.60 2.47
N LYS A 690 -15.32 35.79 1.92
CA LYS A 690 -14.23 36.03 0.96
C LYS A 690 -12.85 36.08 1.56
N GLU A 691 -12.70 36.38 2.85
CA GLU A 691 -11.38 36.53 3.45
C GLU A 691 -10.68 35.16 3.48
N ILE A 692 -11.44 34.13 3.84
CA ILE A 692 -11.03 32.71 3.79
C ILE A 692 -10.70 32.25 2.36
N LEU A 693 -11.48 32.68 1.35
CA LEU A 693 -11.22 32.32 -0.06
C LEU A 693 -9.92 32.89 -0.62
N LYS A 694 -9.44 34.02 -0.12
CA LYS A 694 -8.15 34.61 -0.54
C LYS A 694 -6.95 33.86 0.03
N GLU A 695 -7.10 33.27 1.21
CA GLU A 695 -6.06 32.41 1.81
C GLU A 695 -5.94 31.09 1.05
N LEU A 696 -7.07 30.54 0.58
CA LEU A 696 -7.16 29.33 -0.25
C LEU A 696 -6.47 29.39 -1.62
N VAL A 697 -6.32 30.57 -2.23
CA VAL A 697 -5.72 30.75 -3.57
C VAL A 697 -4.20 31.05 -3.48
N ASN A 698 -3.70 31.33 -2.28
CA ASN A 698 -2.27 31.58 -2.01
C ASN A 698 -1.55 30.37 -1.40
N GLU A 699 -2.26 29.27 -1.10
CA GLU A 699 -1.73 27.93 -0.86
C GLU A 699 -1.67 27.13 -2.18
#